data_AF-A0A9P3ZKC2-F1
#
_entry.id   AF-A0A9P3ZKC2-F1
#
_cell.length_a   1.000
_cell.length_b   1.000
_cell.length_c   1.000
_cell.angle_alpha   90.00
_cell.angle_beta   90.00
_cell.angle_gamma   90.00
#
_symmetry.space_group_name_H-M   'P 1'
#
loop_
_entity.id
_entity.type
_entity.pdbx_description
1 polymer ?
#
loop_
_entity_poly.entity_id
_entity_poly.type
_entity_poly.pdbx_seq_one_letter_code
_entity_poly.pdbx_strand_id
1 'polypeptide(L)'
;MKKILKSWLLFAALCTCATAVAERPILIHSHNDYCRRAPFWQAYAQQVYSIEADVFLHGGKLLVGHEVEDLSPGMTFEALYVEPLVTLFGRNGGRAWKDSGEHLQLMVELKSATEPTLQAVAALLGRYPEVFDPAVNPEAVRIVVTGRVPAPADFGKYPSYIRFDGVWDADYTPAQLERIALISADFSDYSQWNGKGSIIPAERAELETVIDRAHAWGKPVRFWGAPEGTTVYYTFYDMGIDYLNTDHPEVCAAFFDDFGNKNFQIGERRTAAEGVTGTKRLDKTTRDFRGFQNDKLQLSKGIDVYTPTYRNDGGRGRVRNVIYLICDGMGLSQIVAAFYANKGLSTLQMKYIGLQQNNALDAFTTDSAAGGSALATGERHDNRHISMSPEGVPYPSLSDFFHDRGLPVGVVTLGNIADATPTAFYGHSVERDNADELTRCLMDGRIDLLCGSGIREFTRRKDGIDLVGELEKQYDFVRSVDGIDAAKGKVICIDEAMDDAAEEANLTLLADATRASIAKLQERGGDGFFLMVEGAKIDYAGHSRCLPGSIIEMLSFDLAVAEALKFADTNGETLVIVTADHETGGLVVVDGDEHTGRVTGVYVSDDHTPAMLPVFAYGPGADKFCGTYMNTEIARRIKSLIK
;
A
#
# COMPACT_ATOMS: atom_id res chain seq x y z
N MET A 1 36.02 -23.91 56.48
CA MET A 1 35.33 -24.76 55.50
C MET A 1 34.24 -23.91 54.85
N LYS A 2 34.59 -23.05 53.89
CA LYS A 2 34.57 -23.26 52.42
C LYS A 2 33.19 -23.68 51.88
N LYS A 3 32.56 -22.69 51.20
CA LYS A 3 31.63 -22.77 50.04
C LYS A 3 30.29 -23.48 50.36
N ILE A 4 29.11 -22.88 50.18
CA ILE A 4 28.52 -22.41 48.92
C ILE A 4 27.38 -21.45 49.30
N LEU A 5 27.54 -20.15 49.04
CA LEU A 5 26.43 -19.19 48.95
C LEU A 5 26.94 -17.93 48.24
N LYS A 6 26.86 -17.94 46.90
CA LYS A 6 27.02 -16.77 46.00
C LYS A 6 26.87 -17.27 44.57
N SER A 7 25.66 -17.18 44.02
CA SER A 7 25.36 -17.04 42.57
C SER A 7 23.84 -17.06 42.41
N TRP A 8 23.20 -15.95 42.71
CA TRP A 8 21.83 -15.63 42.29
C TRP A 8 21.83 -14.13 42.00
N LEU A 9 22.35 -13.77 40.83
CA LEU A 9 22.23 -12.47 40.13
C LEU A 9 23.12 -12.57 38.88
N LEU A 10 22.56 -12.18 37.73
CA LEU A 10 23.10 -12.25 36.36
C LEU A 10 22.99 -13.62 35.65
N PHE A 11 21.86 -13.85 34.95
CA PHE A 11 21.77 -13.66 33.51
C PHE A 11 20.32 -13.95 33.06
N ALA A 12 19.44 -12.98 33.31
CA ALA A 12 18.18 -12.86 32.58
C ALA A 12 18.50 -12.13 31.26
N ALA A 13 18.80 -12.90 30.22
CA ALA A 13 18.84 -12.46 28.84
C ALA A 13 18.83 -13.70 27.94
N LEU A 14 17.75 -14.49 28.01
CA LEU A 14 17.38 -15.28 26.83
C LEU A 14 16.85 -14.26 25.84
N CYS A 15 17.74 -13.83 24.94
CA CYS A 15 17.38 -13.18 23.70
C CYS A 15 16.35 -14.07 23.01
N THR A 16 15.08 -13.66 23.05
CA THR A 16 14.15 -13.95 21.97
C THR A 16 14.72 -13.24 20.75
N CYS A 17 15.66 -13.90 20.07
CA CYS A 17 15.94 -13.61 18.67
C CYS A 17 14.65 -13.95 17.93
N ALA A 18 13.71 -13.00 17.89
CA ALA A 18 12.79 -12.92 16.79
C ALA A 18 13.70 -12.79 15.57
N THR A 19 13.90 -13.90 14.87
CA THR A 19 14.44 -13.89 13.53
C THR A 19 13.58 -12.90 12.78
N ALA A 20 14.13 -11.73 12.45
CA ALA A 20 13.63 -10.96 11.34
C ALA A 20 13.65 -11.96 10.18
N VAL A 21 12.48 -12.42 9.76
CA VAL A 21 12.35 -13.16 8.51
C VAL A 21 12.80 -12.15 7.48
N ALA A 22 14.03 -12.28 6.99
CA ALA A 22 14.45 -11.52 5.82
C ALA A 22 13.42 -11.85 4.73
N GLU A 23 12.85 -10.83 4.08
CA GLU A 23 11.93 -11.04 2.98
C GLU A 23 12.54 -12.06 2.02
N ARG A 24 11.79 -13.12 1.71
CA ARG A 24 12.24 -14.09 0.70
C ARG A 24 12.38 -13.32 -0.61
N PRO A 25 13.58 -13.27 -1.23
CA PRO A 25 13.72 -12.63 -2.52
C PRO A 25 12.81 -13.33 -3.52
N ILE A 26 12.01 -12.57 -4.25
CA ILE A 26 11.13 -13.12 -5.29
C ILE A 26 12.00 -13.50 -6.48
N LEU A 27 12.20 -14.80 -6.69
CA LEU A 27 13.06 -15.27 -7.78
C LEU A 27 12.21 -15.45 -9.04
N ILE A 28 12.50 -14.68 -10.07
CA ILE A 28 11.82 -14.79 -11.36
C ILE A 28 12.66 -15.66 -12.29
N HIS A 29 12.02 -16.62 -12.95
CA HIS A 29 12.61 -17.46 -13.99
C HIS A 29 12.05 -17.10 -15.37
N SER A 30 12.92 -16.61 -16.25
CA SER A 30 12.63 -16.29 -17.64
C SER A 30 12.65 -17.57 -18.49
N HIS A 31 11.47 -18.15 -18.68
CA HIS A 31 11.25 -19.34 -19.49
C HIS A 31 11.24 -18.99 -20.98
N ASN A 32 11.65 -19.92 -21.85
CA ASN A 32 11.74 -19.72 -23.30
C ASN A 32 12.47 -18.41 -23.71
N ASP A 33 13.54 -18.02 -23.00
CA ASP A 33 14.17 -16.70 -23.18
C ASP A 33 14.56 -16.41 -24.65
N TYR A 34 15.01 -17.45 -25.35
CA TYR A 34 15.44 -17.39 -26.74
C TYR A 34 14.36 -16.97 -27.74
N CYS A 35 13.07 -17.02 -27.39
CA CYS A 35 11.96 -16.52 -28.21
C CYS A 35 11.84 -14.98 -28.19
N ARG A 36 12.61 -14.31 -27.34
CA ARG A 36 12.55 -12.85 -27.14
C ARG A 36 13.30 -12.10 -28.26
N ARG A 37 13.02 -10.81 -28.41
CA ARG A 37 13.65 -9.94 -29.43
C ARG A 37 15.14 -9.74 -29.19
N ALA A 38 15.54 -9.66 -27.94
CA ALA A 38 16.94 -9.65 -27.52
C ALA A 38 17.11 -10.70 -26.42
N PRO A 39 17.37 -11.97 -26.81
CA PRO A 39 17.62 -13.06 -25.86
C PRO A 39 18.68 -12.66 -24.84
N PHE A 40 18.54 -13.18 -23.63
CA PHE A 40 19.30 -12.85 -22.42
C PHE A 40 19.09 -11.40 -21.92
N TRP A 41 19.25 -10.40 -22.78
CA TRP A 41 19.27 -8.99 -22.36
C TRP A 41 17.93 -8.47 -21.86
N GLN A 42 16.81 -8.90 -22.47
CA GLN A 42 15.50 -8.44 -22.02
C GLN A 42 15.20 -8.90 -20.59
N ALA A 43 15.44 -10.18 -20.28
CA ALA A 43 15.20 -10.72 -18.96
C ALA A 43 16.22 -10.21 -17.93
N TYR A 44 17.51 -10.19 -18.30
CA TYR A 44 18.56 -9.64 -17.43
C TYR A 44 18.29 -8.18 -17.01
N ALA A 45 17.75 -7.36 -17.92
CA ALA A 45 17.40 -5.97 -17.62
C ALA A 45 16.29 -5.83 -16.57
N GLN A 46 15.47 -6.87 -16.37
CA GLN A 46 14.45 -6.94 -15.31
C GLN A 46 15.00 -7.54 -14.01
N GLN A 47 16.31 -7.80 -13.94
CA GLN A 47 16.97 -8.45 -12.79
C GLN A 47 16.36 -9.81 -12.43
N VAL A 48 15.92 -10.58 -13.43
CA VAL A 48 15.48 -11.96 -13.17
C VAL A 48 16.65 -12.81 -12.68
N TYR A 49 16.35 -13.77 -11.80
CA TYR A 49 17.36 -14.62 -11.16
C TYR A 49 17.74 -15.84 -11.99
N SER A 50 16.88 -16.26 -12.91
CA SER A 50 17.10 -17.46 -13.70
C SER A 50 16.65 -17.23 -15.14
N ILE A 51 17.48 -17.66 -16.10
CA ILE A 51 17.23 -17.51 -17.54
C ILE A 51 17.39 -18.88 -18.20
N GLU A 52 16.42 -19.29 -19.01
CA GLU A 52 16.43 -20.57 -19.71
C GLU A 52 16.95 -20.49 -21.14
N ALA A 53 17.63 -21.55 -21.57
CA ALA A 53 18.01 -21.79 -22.96
C ALA A 53 17.78 -23.25 -23.33
N ASP A 54 17.00 -23.48 -24.40
CA ASP A 54 16.77 -24.81 -24.96
C ASP A 54 17.90 -25.17 -25.92
N VAL A 55 18.72 -26.15 -25.57
CA VAL A 55 19.98 -26.45 -26.26
C VAL A 55 19.94 -27.79 -26.98
N PHE A 56 20.22 -27.72 -28.27
CA PHE A 56 20.46 -28.86 -29.15
C PHE A 56 21.93 -28.96 -29.53
N LEU A 57 22.49 -30.16 -29.46
CA LEU A 57 23.73 -30.51 -30.18
C LEU A 57 23.35 -30.97 -31.59
N HIS A 58 23.52 -30.10 -32.57
CA HIS A 58 23.20 -30.37 -33.97
C HIS A 58 24.37 -29.98 -34.88
N GLY A 59 24.80 -30.91 -35.74
CA GLY A 59 25.93 -30.67 -36.65
C GLY A 59 27.25 -30.29 -35.95
N GLY A 60 27.46 -30.77 -34.72
CA GLY A 60 28.63 -30.44 -33.89
C GLY A 60 28.60 -29.05 -33.24
N LYS A 61 27.48 -28.33 -33.32
CA LYS A 61 27.26 -27.02 -32.69
C LYS A 61 26.17 -27.09 -31.64
N LEU A 62 26.30 -26.28 -30.60
CA LEU A 62 25.24 -26.03 -29.62
C LEU A 62 24.34 -24.91 -30.15
N LEU A 63 23.17 -25.30 -30.67
CA LEU A 63 22.14 -24.40 -31.20
C LEU A 63 21.00 -24.26 -30.20
N VAL A 64 20.30 -23.13 -30.27
CA VAL A 64 19.17 -22.80 -29.39
C VAL A 64 17.88 -22.75 -30.19
N GLY A 65 16.83 -23.37 -29.67
CA GLY A 65 15.48 -23.39 -30.25
C GLY A 65 14.57 -24.36 -29.49
N HIS A 66 13.27 -24.29 -29.72
CA HIS A 66 12.30 -25.16 -29.02
C HIS A 66 12.28 -26.56 -29.66
N GLU A 67 12.14 -26.60 -30.99
CA GLU A 67 12.16 -27.81 -31.80
C GLU A 67 13.32 -27.78 -32.81
N VAL A 68 13.60 -28.93 -33.43
CA VAL A 68 14.70 -29.06 -34.41
C VAL A 68 14.48 -28.15 -35.62
N GLU A 69 13.22 -27.91 -35.99
CA GLU A 69 12.80 -27.06 -37.10
C GLU A 69 13.09 -25.57 -36.86
N ASP A 70 13.20 -25.15 -35.60
CA ASP A 70 13.47 -23.76 -35.21
C ASP A 70 14.97 -23.42 -35.28
N LEU A 71 15.83 -24.42 -35.45
CA LEU A 71 17.27 -24.25 -35.35
C LEU A 71 17.85 -23.42 -36.50
N SER A 72 18.41 -22.28 -36.14
CA SER A 72 19.18 -21.42 -37.04
C SER A 72 20.69 -21.57 -36.79
N PRO A 73 21.53 -21.66 -37.83
CA PRO A 73 22.98 -21.72 -37.68
C PRO A 73 23.61 -20.53 -36.93
N GLY A 74 22.91 -19.39 -36.87
CA GLY A 74 23.34 -18.19 -36.15
C GLY A 74 22.85 -18.09 -34.71
N MET A 75 21.90 -18.93 -34.30
CA MET A 75 21.35 -18.94 -32.94
C MET A 75 22.10 -19.98 -32.09
N THR A 76 23.38 -19.71 -31.83
CA THR A 76 24.21 -20.60 -31.00
C THR A 76 24.05 -20.27 -29.52
N PHE A 77 24.17 -21.29 -28.67
CA PHE A 77 24.16 -21.11 -27.22
C PHE A 77 25.30 -20.20 -26.75
N GLU A 78 26.45 -20.27 -27.44
CA GLU A 78 27.60 -19.41 -27.19
C GLU A 78 27.27 -17.93 -27.46
N ALA A 79 26.73 -17.60 -28.63
CA ALA A 79 26.46 -16.20 -29.00
C ALA A 79 25.28 -15.59 -28.23
N LEU A 80 24.25 -16.37 -27.91
CA LEU A 80 23.04 -15.87 -27.27
C LEU A 80 23.16 -15.75 -25.74
N TYR A 81 24.00 -16.55 -25.08
CA TYR A 81 24.06 -16.60 -23.61
C TYR A 81 25.48 -16.51 -23.06
N VAL A 82 26.42 -17.31 -23.57
CA VAL A 82 27.79 -17.36 -23.01
C VAL A 82 28.55 -16.07 -23.24
N GLU A 83 28.61 -15.57 -24.48
CA GLU A 83 29.28 -14.31 -24.82
C GLU A 83 28.67 -13.09 -24.12
N PRO A 84 27.33 -12.93 -24.03
CA PRO A 84 26.70 -11.92 -23.20
C PRO A 84 27.12 -11.99 -21.74
N LEU A 85 27.12 -13.18 -21.11
CA LEU A 85 27.54 -13.37 -19.72
C LEU A 85 29.01 -13.01 -19.51
N VAL A 86 29.92 -13.44 -20.39
CA VAL A 86 31.35 -13.09 -20.33
C VAL A 86 31.54 -11.58 -20.43
N THR A 87 30.87 -10.95 -21.38
CA THR A 87 30.91 -9.49 -21.55
C THR A 87 30.43 -8.76 -20.31
N LEU A 88 29.34 -9.26 -19.72
CA LEU A 88 28.66 -8.66 -18.58
C LEU A 88 29.47 -8.81 -17.28
N PHE A 89 29.99 -9.99 -17.00
CA PHE A 89 30.89 -10.24 -15.87
C PHE A 89 32.17 -9.39 -15.99
N GLY A 90 32.73 -9.24 -17.19
CA GLY A 90 33.86 -8.34 -17.45
C GLY A 90 33.55 -6.88 -17.09
N ARG A 91 32.31 -6.41 -17.32
CA ARG A 91 31.87 -5.04 -16.98
C ARG A 91 31.53 -4.86 -15.50
N ASN A 92 31.05 -5.91 -14.85
CA ASN A 92 30.53 -5.87 -13.48
C ASN A 92 31.57 -6.34 -12.43
N GLY A 93 32.85 -6.46 -12.80
CA GLY A 93 33.91 -6.85 -11.88
C GLY A 93 33.83 -8.31 -11.44
N GLY A 94 33.41 -9.20 -12.35
CA GLY A 94 33.26 -10.64 -12.10
C GLY A 94 31.92 -11.02 -11.45
N ARG A 95 30.90 -10.17 -11.51
CA ARG A 95 29.59 -10.41 -10.89
C ARG A 95 28.47 -10.39 -11.93
N ALA A 96 27.35 -11.02 -11.60
CA ALA A 96 26.13 -10.92 -12.40
C ALA A 96 25.63 -9.46 -12.41
N TRP A 97 25.48 -8.82 -11.26
CA TRP A 97 25.14 -7.40 -11.18
C TRP A 97 26.23 -6.62 -10.46
N LYS A 98 26.48 -5.40 -10.93
CA LYS A 98 27.44 -4.49 -10.30
C LYS A 98 27.01 -4.20 -8.86
N ASP A 99 27.96 -4.24 -7.93
CA ASP A 99 27.76 -3.94 -6.51
C ASP A 99 26.70 -4.83 -5.81
N SER A 100 26.39 -6.00 -6.38
CA SER A 100 25.46 -7.00 -5.82
C SER A 100 26.18 -8.30 -5.46
N GLY A 101 25.71 -8.96 -4.40
CA GLY A 101 26.09 -10.33 -4.03
C GLY A 101 25.18 -11.41 -4.62
N GLU A 102 24.15 -11.00 -5.37
CA GLU A 102 23.19 -11.93 -5.97
C GLU A 102 23.80 -12.67 -7.15
N HIS A 103 23.41 -13.94 -7.31
CA HIS A 103 23.87 -14.80 -8.40
C HIS A 103 22.79 -14.94 -9.46
N LEU A 104 23.22 -14.92 -10.73
CA LEU A 104 22.38 -15.28 -11.86
C LEU A 104 22.48 -16.79 -12.13
N GLN A 105 21.34 -17.43 -12.38
CA GLN A 105 21.25 -18.81 -12.84
C GLN A 105 21.03 -18.86 -14.36
N LEU A 106 21.81 -19.70 -15.04
CA LEU A 106 21.57 -20.10 -16.42
C LEU A 106 21.06 -21.54 -16.42
N MET A 107 19.80 -21.70 -16.80
CA MET A 107 19.12 -22.99 -16.90
C MET A 107 19.25 -23.50 -18.34
N VAL A 108 19.95 -24.61 -18.52
CA VAL A 108 20.26 -25.22 -19.81
C VAL A 108 19.37 -26.44 -19.99
N GLU A 109 18.34 -26.31 -20.81
CA GLU A 109 17.44 -27.42 -21.11
C GLU A 109 18.01 -28.26 -22.26
N LEU A 110 18.28 -29.55 -22.00
CA LEU A 110 18.84 -30.44 -23.03
C LEU A 110 17.72 -31.03 -23.89
N LYS A 111 17.64 -30.63 -25.15
CA LYS A 111 16.66 -31.15 -26.12
C LYS A 111 17.19 -32.29 -27.00
N SER A 112 18.50 -32.50 -27.05
CA SER A 112 19.17 -33.64 -27.73
C SER A 112 19.73 -34.68 -26.75
N ALA A 113 20.46 -35.70 -27.24
CA ALA A 113 20.98 -36.77 -26.39
C ALA A 113 21.84 -36.25 -25.22
N THR A 114 21.53 -36.67 -23.98
CA THR A 114 22.07 -36.11 -22.74
C THR A 114 23.60 -36.04 -22.71
N GLU A 115 24.29 -37.18 -22.79
CA GLU A 115 25.73 -37.25 -22.60
C GLU A 115 26.54 -36.41 -23.60
N PRO A 116 26.38 -36.56 -24.93
CA PRO A 116 27.17 -35.78 -25.87
C PRO A 116 26.84 -34.28 -25.83
N THR A 117 25.56 -33.93 -25.60
CA THR A 117 25.14 -32.52 -25.50
C THR A 117 25.74 -31.86 -24.26
N LEU A 118 25.63 -32.53 -23.10
CA LEU A 118 26.12 -32.00 -21.84
C LEU A 118 27.65 -31.93 -21.79
N GLN A 119 28.35 -32.89 -22.41
CA GLN A 119 29.80 -32.80 -22.59
C GLN A 119 30.20 -31.58 -23.43
N ALA A 120 29.48 -31.31 -24.52
CA ALA A 120 29.73 -30.13 -25.34
C ALA A 120 29.43 -28.83 -24.59
N VAL A 121 28.35 -28.77 -23.80
CA VAL A 121 28.04 -27.62 -22.92
C VAL A 121 29.17 -27.41 -21.90
N ALA A 122 29.58 -28.46 -21.18
CA ALA A 122 30.65 -28.39 -20.20
C ALA A 122 31.99 -27.94 -20.83
N ALA A 123 32.31 -28.43 -22.04
CA ALA A 123 33.51 -28.02 -22.77
C ALA A 123 33.47 -26.56 -23.21
N LEU A 124 32.29 -26.02 -23.56
CA LEU A 124 32.12 -24.59 -23.87
C LEU A 124 32.27 -23.72 -22.62
N LEU A 125 31.52 -24.02 -21.56
CA LEU A 125 31.54 -23.24 -20.31
C LEU A 125 32.92 -23.28 -19.65
N GLY A 126 33.61 -24.42 -19.71
CA GLY A 126 34.97 -24.60 -19.18
C GLY A 126 36.05 -23.73 -19.86
N ARG A 127 35.74 -23.05 -20.97
CA ARG A 127 36.63 -22.04 -21.57
C ARG A 127 36.66 -20.72 -20.80
N TYR A 128 35.66 -20.48 -19.95
CA TYR A 128 35.44 -19.23 -19.20
C TYR A 128 35.24 -19.50 -17.69
N PRO A 129 36.21 -20.13 -17.01
CA PRO A 129 36.05 -20.51 -15.59
C PRO A 129 35.83 -19.31 -14.66
N GLU A 130 36.31 -18.12 -15.02
CA GLU A 130 36.07 -16.87 -14.29
C GLU A 130 34.60 -16.42 -14.28
N VAL A 131 33.77 -16.97 -15.17
CA VAL A 131 32.33 -16.68 -15.26
C VAL A 131 31.49 -17.82 -14.70
N PHE A 132 31.90 -19.07 -14.90
CA PHE A 132 31.05 -20.25 -14.66
C PHE A 132 31.54 -21.21 -13.57
N ASP A 133 32.78 -21.07 -13.09
CA ASP A 133 33.33 -21.97 -12.07
C ASP A 133 33.42 -21.27 -10.70
N PRO A 134 32.56 -21.63 -9.72
CA PRO A 134 32.61 -21.13 -8.35
C PRO A 134 33.94 -21.36 -7.62
N ALA A 135 34.74 -22.34 -8.05
CA ALA A 135 36.07 -22.55 -7.50
C ALA A 135 37.08 -21.48 -7.95
N VAL A 136 36.81 -20.80 -9.08
CA VAL A 136 37.63 -19.70 -9.62
C VAL A 136 37.03 -18.35 -9.26
N ASN A 137 35.72 -18.21 -9.37
CA ASN A 137 34.98 -17.01 -9.01
C ASN A 137 33.79 -17.36 -8.12
N PRO A 138 33.78 -17.04 -6.82
CA PRO A 138 32.66 -17.38 -5.93
C PRO A 138 31.31 -16.77 -6.37
N GLU A 139 31.37 -15.70 -7.18
CA GLU A 139 30.24 -14.98 -7.77
C GLU A 139 29.80 -15.50 -9.14
N ALA A 140 30.39 -16.60 -9.60
CA ALA A 140 30.09 -17.24 -10.88
C ALA A 140 28.60 -17.52 -11.08
N VAL A 141 28.19 -17.49 -12.35
CA VAL A 141 26.85 -17.90 -12.79
C VAL A 141 26.56 -19.33 -12.29
N ARG A 142 25.36 -19.54 -11.77
CA ARG A 142 24.90 -20.87 -11.35
C ARG A 142 24.40 -21.62 -12.58
N ILE A 143 25.06 -22.73 -12.93
CA ILE A 143 24.65 -23.55 -14.07
C ILE A 143 23.73 -24.67 -13.59
N VAL A 144 22.54 -24.73 -14.18
CA VAL A 144 21.57 -25.79 -13.93
C VAL A 144 21.18 -26.46 -15.23
N VAL A 145 21.19 -27.78 -15.26
CA VAL A 145 20.75 -28.58 -16.40
C VAL A 145 19.35 -29.14 -16.15
N THR A 146 18.44 -28.97 -17.11
CA THR A 146 17.06 -29.48 -17.08
C THR A 146 16.69 -30.23 -18.38
N GLY A 147 15.45 -30.69 -18.49
CA GLY A 147 14.94 -31.53 -19.58
C GLY A 147 15.52 -32.94 -19.49
N ARG A 148 16.45 -33.29 -20.39
CA ARG A 148 17.08 -34.62 -20.42
C ARG A 148 18.25 -34.74 -19.42
N VAL A 149 17.94 -34.63 -18.13
CA VAL A 149 18.90 -34.74 -17.02
C VAL A 149 19.50 -36.15 -16.94
N PRO A 150 20.83 -36.33 -16.72
CA PRO A 150 21.43 -37.65 -16.53
C PRO A 150 20.91 -38.34 -15.26
N ALA A 151 21.05 -39.67 -15.19
CA ALA A 151 20.68 -40.40 -13.97
C ALA A 151 21.51 -39.91 -12.76
N PRO A 152 20.97 -39.90 -11.52
CA PRO A 152 21.68 -39.37 -10.35
C PRO A 152 23.04 -40.05 -10.06
N ALA A 153 23.21 -41.31 -10.44
CA ALA A 153 24.48 -42.02 -10.34
C ALA A 153 25.59 -41.43 -11.25
N ASP A 154 25.20 -40.74 -12.32
CA ASP A 154 26.09 -40.18 -13.33
C ASP A 154 26.44 -38.71 -13.09
N PHE A 155 25.84 -38.04 -12.11
CA PHE A 155 26.14 -36.64 -11.79
C PHE A 155 27.65 -36.40 -11.60
N GLY A 156 28.36 -37.34 -10.96
CA GLY A 156 29.81 -37.26 -10.72
C GLY A 156 30.68 -37.23 -11.98
N LYS A 157 30.14 -37.55 -13.17
CA LYS A 157 30.88 -37.51 -14.45
C LYS A 157 31.08 -36.09 -14.99
N TYR A 158 30.34 -35.10 -14.47
CA TYR A 158 30.35 -33.72 -14.94
C TYR A 158 30.95 -32.77 -13.89
N PRO A 159 31.54 -31.64 -14.31
CA PRO A 159 32.11 -30.64 -13.40
C PRO A 159 31.15 -30.28 -12.26
N SER A 160 31.68 -30.07 -11.05
CA SER A 160 30.87 -29.84 -9.84
C SER A 160 30.05 -28.54 -9.88
N TYR A 161 30.47 -27.57 -10.69
CA TYR A 161 29.73 -26.33 -10.92
C TYR A 161 28.47 -26.52 -11.77
N ILE A 162 28.37 -27.63 -12.52
CA ILE A 162 27.15 -28.03 -13.20
C ILE A 162 26.27 -28.79 -12.21
N ARG A 163 25.14 -28.17 -11.89
CA ARG A 163 24.08 -28.74 -11.05
C ARG A 163 22.88 -29.13 -11.91
N PHE A 164 21.95 -29.85 -11.32
CA PHE A 164 20.83 -30.46 -12.04
C PHE A 164 19.49 -30.05 -11.44
N ASP A 165 18.50 -29.98 -12.31
CA ASP A 165 17.10 -29.95 -11.94
C ASP A 165 16.70 -31.31 -11.38
N GLY A 166 15.98 -31.31 -10.26
CA GLY A 166 15.65 -32.52 -9.51
C GLY A 166 14.18 -32.90 -9.63
N VAL A 167 13.93 -34.21 -9.65
CA VAL A 167 12.59 -34.79 -9.49
C VAL A 167 12.17 -34.80 -8.02
N TRP A 168 10.96 -34.33 -7.72
CA TRP A 168 10.49 -34.10 -6.35
C TRP A 168 10.20 -35.38 -5.53
N ASP A 169 9.87 -36.48 -6.19
CA ASP A 169 9.51 -37.77 -5.56
C ASP A 169 10.67 -38.78 -5.56
N ALA A 170 11.87 -38.37 -5.99
CA ALA A 170 13.04 -39.23 -6.04
C ALA A 170 13.69 -39.42 -4.65
N ASP A 171 14.34 -40.57 -4.46
CA ASP A 171 15.12 -40.90 -3.26
C ASP A 171 16.61 -40.56 -3.46
N TYR A 172 16.97 -39.29 -3.35
CA TYR A 172 18.37 -38.86 -3.45
C TYR A 172 19.19 -39.24 -2.21
N THR A 173 20.40 -39.74 -2.44
CA THR A 173 21.44 -39.73 -1.40
C THR A 173 21.89 -38.30 -1.10
N PRO A 174 22.47 -38.00 0.08
CA PRO A 174 22.97 -36.66 0.41
C PRO A 174 23.94 -36.09 -0.65
N ALA A 175 24.85 -36.93 -1.16
CA ALA A 175 25.81 -36.52 -2.19
C ALA A 175 25.14 -36.21 -3.56
N GLN A 176 24.05 -36.90 -3.90
CA GLN A 176 23.26 -36.57 -5.08
C GLN A 176 22.47 -35.29 -4.87
N LEU A 177 21.92 -35.08 -3.68
CA LEU A 177 21.16 -33.88 -3.35
C LEU A 177 22.03 -32.62 -3.40
N GLU A 178 23.32 -32.70 -3.07
CA GLU A 178 24.28 -31.61 -3.28
C GLU A 178 24.43 -31.19 -4.75
N ARG A 179 24.15 -32.10 -5.69
CA ARG A 179 24.18 -31.85 -7.13
C ARG A 179 22.86 -31.31 -7.67
N ILE A 180 21.78 -31.32 -6.89
CA ILE A 180 20.50 -30.72 -7.24
C ILE A 180 20.53 -29.22 -6.93
N ALA A 181 20.16 -28.39 -7.89
CA ALA A 181 20.05 -26.94 -7.71
C ALA A 181 18.65 -26.50 -7.27
N LEU A 182 17.62 -27.03 -7.93
CA LEU A 182 16.21 -26.78 -7.66
C LEU A 182 15.38 -28.02 -8.00
N ILE A 183 14.11 -27.99 -7.60
CA ILE A 183 13.09 -28.97 -7.99
C ILE A 183 12.13 -28.31 -8.98
N SER A 184 11.87 -28.96 -10.11
CA SER A 184 10.86 -28.53 -11.07
C SER A 184 9.82 -29.62 -11.28
N ALA A 185 8.56 -29.22 -11.43
CA ALA A 185 7.46 -30.13 -11.74
C ALA A 185 6.52 -29.51 -12.79
N ASP A 186 5.88 -30.36 -13.61
CA ASP A 186 4.83 -29.92 -14.53
C ASP A 186 3.59 -29.52 -13.70
N PHE A 187 3.14 -28.29 -13.82
CA PHE A 187 1.93 -27.83 -13.13
C PHE A 187 0.70 -28.68 -13.49
N SER A 188 0.60 -29.10 -14.75
CA SER A 188 -0.57 -29.80 -15.29
C SER A 188 -0.77 -31.22 -14.73
N ASP A 189 0.27 -31.78 -14.10
CA ASP A 189 0.20 -33.06 -13.39
C ASP A 189 -0.63 -32.95 -12.09
N TYR A 190 -0.76 -31.75 -11.50
CA TYR A 190 -1.36 -31.52 -10.17
C TYR A 190 -2.57 -30.59 -10.18
N SER A 191 -2.69 -29.72 -11.19
CA SER A 191 -3.80 -28.76 -11.24
C SER A 191 -4.21 -28.45 -12.67
N GLN A 192 -5.52 -28.27 -12.85
CA GLN A 192 -6.13 -27.80 -14.10
C GLN A 192 -6.51 -26.32 -14.02
N TRP A 193 -6.04 -25.62 -12.98
CA TRP A 193 -6.31 -24.20 -12.78
C TRP A 193 -5.73 -23.38 -13.93
N ASN A 194 -6.56 -22.49 -14.49
CA ASN A 194 -6.20 -21.66 -15.63
C ASN A 194 -5.66 -20.28 -15.23
N GLY A 195 -5.33 -20.08 -13.95
CA GLY A 195 -4.82 -18.82 -13.42
C GLY A 195 -5.90 -17.79 -13.09
N LYS A 196 -7.18 -18.17 -13.05
CA LYS A 196 -8.30 -17.28 -12.67
C LYS A 196 -9.09 -17.83 -11.50
N GLY A 197 -9.50 -16.96 -10.59
CA GLY A 197 -10.13 -17.39 -9.34
C GLY A 197 -9.16 -18.21 -8.49
N SER A 198 -9.68 -19.04 -7.60
CA SER A 198 -8.85 -19.83 -6.69
C SER A 198 -8.58 -21.25 -7.23
N ILE A 199 -7.39 -21.78 -6.94
CA ILE A 199 -7.10 -23.22 -7.09
C ILE A 199 -8.03 -23.99 -6.14
N ILE A 200 -8.62 -25.10 -6.60
CA ILE A 200 -9.48 -25.90 -5.72
C ILE A 200 -8.65 -26.55 -4.60
N PRO A 201 -9.20 -26.72 -3.39
CA PRO A 201 -8.41 -27.16 -2.23
C PRO A 201 -7.64 -28.48 -2.42
N ALA A 202 -8.20 -29.43 -3.18
CA ALA A 202 -7.55 -30.71 -3.45
C ALA A 202 -6.28 -30.54 -4.31
N GLU A 203 -6.38 -29.81 -5.43
CA GLU A 203 -5.24 -29.52 -6.31
C GLU A 203 -4.19 -28.66 -5.60
N ARG A 204 -4.63 -27.69 -4.78
CA ARG A 204 -3.72 -26.87 -3.96
C ARG A 204 -2.89 -27.74 -3.01
N ALA A 205 -3.50 -28.72 -2.35
CA ALA A 205 -2.80 -29.63 -1.45
C ALA A 205 -1.77 -30.53 -2.18
N GLU A 206 -2.04 -30.92 -3.42
CA GLU A 206 -1.09 -31.67 -4.25
C GLU A 206 0.13 -30.80 -4.61
N LEU A 207 -0.10 -29.55 -5.04
CA LEU A 207 0.97 -28.58 -5.29
C LEU A 207 1.81 -28.30 -4.03
N GLU A 208 1.16 -28.09 -2.88
CA GLU A 208 1.82 -27.87 -1.59
C GLU A 208 2.69 -29.07 -1.19
N THR A 209 2.28 -30.30 -1.51
CA THR A 209 3.09 -31.50 -1.24
C THR A 209 4.44 -31.46 -1.97
N VAL A 210 4.46 -31.00 -3.22
CA VAL A 210 5.69 -30.84 -4.01
C VAL A 210 6.57 -29.74 -3.41
N ILE A 211 5.97 -28.61 -3.04
CA ILE A 211 6.66 -27.46 -2.43
C ILE A 211 7.31 -27.87 -1.10
N ASP A 212 6.53 -28.48 -0.20
CA ASP A 212 6.99 -28.92 1.11
C ASP A 212 8.12 -29.94 1.01
N ARG A 213 8.04 -30.85 0.03
CA ARG A 213 9.09 -31.85 -0.21
C ARG A 213 10.39 -31.21 -0.67
N ALA A 214 10.33 -30.24 -1.59
CA ALA A 214 11.50 -29.51 -2.04
C ALA A 214 12.14 -28.69 -0.89
N HIS A 215 11.32 -28.00 -0.10
CA HIS A 215 11.78 -27.24 1.06
C HIS A 215 12.36 -28.13 2.16
N ALA A 216 11.82 -29.34 2.37
CA ALA A 216 12.39 -30.32 3.29
C ALA A 216 13.81 -30.77 2.90
N TRP A 217 14.15 -30.68 1.61
CA TRP A 217 15.51 -30.89 1.09
C TRP A 217 16.38 -29.63 1.07
N GLY A 218 15.83 -28.48 1.50
CA GLY A 218 16.49 -27.19 1.40
C GLY A 218 16.73 -26.76 -0.05
N LYS A 219 15.83 -27.14 -0.97
CA LYS A 219 15.90 -26.80 -2.38
C LYS A 219 14.77 -25.85 -2.76
N PRO A 220 15.05 -24.84 -3.61
CA PRO A 220 14.01 -24.03 -4.19
C PRO A 220 13.16 -24.85 -5.17
N VAL A 221 11.90 -24.44 -5.34
CA VAL A 221 10.93 -25.13 -6.23
C VAL A 221 10.37 -24.19 -7.30
N ARG A 222 10.06 -24.74 -8.48
CA ARG A 222 9.25 -24.09 -9.53
C ARG A 222 8.23 -25.07 -10.13
N PHE A 223 7.17 -24.50 -10.71
CA PHE A 223 6.31 -25.22 -11.63
C PHE A 223 6.44 -24.65 -13.04
N TRP A 224 6.69 -25.51 -14.03
CA TRP A 224 6.61 -25.15 -15.45
C TRP A 224 5.26 -25.59 -16.02
N GLY A 225 4.85 -25.06 -17.18
CA GLY A 225 3.53 -25.34 -17.75
C GLY A 225 2.35 -24.74 -16.97
N ALA A 226 2.63 -23.91 -15.96
CA ALA A 226 1.61 -23.17 -15.22
C ALA A 226 0.97 -22.07 -16.09
N PRO A 227 -0.29 -21.66 -15.80
CA PRO A 227 -0.86 -20.44 -16.36
C PRO A 227 -0.03 -19.21 -15.97
N GLU A 228 -0.30 -18.07 -16.61
CA GLU A 228 0.40 -16.81 -16.30
C GLU A 228 -0.56 -15.65 -16.04
N GLY A 229 -0.07 -14.67 -15.27
CA GLY A 229 -0.74 -13.41 -14.97
C GLY A 229 -0.66 -13.04 -13.50
N THR A 230 -1.12 -11.84 -13.17
CA THR A 230 -1.10 -11.28 -11.81
C THR A 230 -1.66 -12.25 -10.77
N THR A 231 -2.80 -12.89 -11.07
CA THR A 231 -3.42 -13.89 -10.19
C THR A 231 -2.52 -15.07 -9.89
N VAL A 232 -1.79 -15.56 -10.88
CA VAL A 232 -0.83 -16.66 -10.69
C VAL A 232 0.34 -16.20 -9.85
N TYR A 233 0.89 -15.01 -10.14
CA TYR A 233 2.08 -14.50 -9.48
C TYR A 233 1.91 -14.40 -7.96
N TYR A 234 0.84 -13.76 -7.48
CA TYR A 234 0.61 -13.67 -6.03
C TYR A 234 0.22 -15.04 -5.43
N THR A 235 -0.59 -15.84 -6.14
CA THR A 235 -1.02 -17.15 -5.60
C THR A 235 0.18 -18.06 -5.37
N PHE A 236 1.13 -18.08 -6.31
CA PHE A 236 2.33 -18.88 -6.21
C PHE A 236 3.30 -18.36 -5.16
N TYR A 237 3.44 -17.04 -5.06
CA TYR A 237 4.18 -16.40 -3.97
C TYR A 237 3.62 -16.82 -2.60
N ASP A 238 2.31 -16.75 -2.41
CA ASP A 238 1.63 -17.12 -1.16
C ASP A 238 1.73 -18.61 -0.82
N MET A 239 1.75 -19.47 -1.85
CA MET A 239 2.00 -20.90 -1.68
C MET A 239 3.47 -21.22 -1.32
N GLY A 240 4.36 -20.23 -1.37
CA GLY A 240 5.77 -20.39 -1.02
C GLY A 240 6.64 -20.92 -2.16
N ILE A 241 6.21 -20.78 -3.41
CA ILE A 241 7.05 -21.10 -4.58
C ILE A 241 8.25 -20.14 -4.62
N ASP A 242 9.44 -20.67 -4.86
CA ASP A 242 10.68 -19.88 -4.85
C ASP A 242 10.94 -19.22 -6.21
N TYR A 243 10.79 -19.99 -7.30
CA TYR A 243 10.99 -19.50 -8.66
C TYR A 243 9.67 -19.40 -9.42
N LEU A 244 9.26 -18.16 -9.72
CA LEU A 244 8.11 -17.88 -10.56
C LEU A 244 8.48 -18.03 -12.04
N ASN A 245 7.96 -19.08 -12.66
CA ASN A 245 8.13 -19.36 -14.08
C ASN A 245 7.30 -18.39 -14.92
N THR A 246 7.93 -17.70 -15.88
CA THR A 246 7.21 -16.75 -16.76
C THR A 246 7.87 -16.62 -18.14
N ASP A 247 7.04 -16.59 -19.18
CA ASP A 247 7.34 -16.17 -20.54
C ASP A 247 7.29 -14.64 -20.69
N HIS A 248 6.77 -13.93 -19.67
CA HIS A 248 6.63 -12.48 -19.60
C HIS A 248 7.37 -11.87 -18.38
N PRO A 249 8.72 -11.90 -18.35
CA PRO A 249 9.51 -11.47 -17.20
C PRO A 249 9.34 -9.99 -16.87
N GLU A 250 9.10 -9.12 -17.86
CA GLU A 250 8.82 -7.70 -17.64
C GLU A 250 7.51 -7.46 -16.89
N VAL A 251 6.47 -8.24 -17.17
CA VAL A 251 5.16 -8.11 -16.51
C VAL A 251 5.26 -8.65 -15.08
N CYS A 252 5.91 -9.79 -14.90
CA CYS A 252 6.15 -10.39 -13.59
C CYS A 252 7.01 -9.48 -12.70
N ALA A 253 8.13 -8.97 -13.21
CA ALA A 253 9.00 -8.07 -12.47
C ALA A 253 8.29 -6.76 -12.10
N ALA A 254 7.53 -6.16 -13.01
CA ALA A 254 6.76 -4.94 -12.71
C ALA A 254 5.66 -5.17 -11.65
N PHE A 255 5.09 -6.37 -11.57
CA PHE A 255 4.13 -6.70 -10.52
C PHE A 255 4.78 -6.71 -9.12
N PHE A 256 5.95 -7.32 -9.00
CA PHE A 256 6.71 -7.40 -7.75
C PHE A 256 7.60 -6.18 -7.45
N ASP A 257 7.74 -5.25 -8.38
CA ASP A 257 8.31 -3.94 -8.08
C ASP A 257 7.49 -3.29 -6.97
N ASP A 258 8.11 -2.67 -5.98
CA ASP A 258 7.41 -2.02 -4.87
C ASP A 258 6.39 -2.93 -4.14
N PHE A 259 6.68 -4.24 -4.04
CA PHE A 259 5.73 -5.23 -3.51
C PHE A 259 5.33 -4.95 -2.06
N GLY A 260 6.22 -4.39 -1.25
CA GLY A 260 5.90 -3.91 0.10
C GLY A 260 4.71 -2.95 0.06
N ASN A 261 4.68 -1.94 -0.81
CA ASN A 261 3.55 -1.00 -0.86
C ASN A 261 2.27 -1.58 -1.48
N LYS A 262 2.32 -2.81 -1.98
CA LYS A 262 1.17 -3.57 -2.47
C LYS A 262 0.60 -4.55 -1.44
N ASN A 263 1.27 -4.78 -0.31
CA ASN A 263 0.86 -5.80 0.66
C ASN A 263 0.86 -5.28 2.09
N PHE A 264 -0.13 -5.71 2.86
CA PHE A 264 -0.22 -5.38 4.27
C PHE A 264 -0.89 -6.49 5.07
N GLN A 265 -0.36 -6.77 6.25
CA GLN A 265 -0.98 -7.62 7.26
C GLN A 265 -0.61 -7.09 8.65
N ILE A 266 -1.60 -7.01 9.55
CA ILE A 266 -1.35 -6.63 10.94
C ILE A 266 -0.50 -7.71 11.63
N GLY A 267 0.50 -7.29 12.38
CA GLY A 267 1.46 -8.15 13.08
C GLY A 267 2.73 -8.46 12.29
N GLU A 268 2.81 -8.09 11.01
CA GLU A 268 4.05 -8.18 10.24
C GLU A 268 5.02 -7.05 10.59
N ARG A 269 6.32 -7.37 10.58
CA ARG A 269 7.38 -6.39 10.83
C ARG A 269 7.97 -5.88 9.53
N ARG A 270 8.10 -4.57 9.40
CA ARG A 270 8.65 -3.90 8.23
C ARG A 270 9.98 -3.24 8.53
N THR A 271 10.87 -3.19 7.54
CA THR A 271 12.20 -2.61 7.71
C THR A 271 12.40 -1.35 6.88
N ALA A 272 13.33 -0.49 7.28
CA ALA A 272 13.63 0.75 6.56
C ALA A 272 14.29 0.51 5.17
N ALA A 273 14.70 -0.71 4.85
CA ALA A 273 15.41 -1.05 3.61
C ALA A 273 14.50 -1.09 2.37
N GLU A 274 13.19 -1.16 2.55
CA GLU A 274 12.18 -1.26 1.47
C GLU A 274 11.91 0.07 0.74
N GLY A 275 12.58 1.16 1.10
CA GLY A 275 12.63 2.40 0.30
C GLY A 275 11.39 3.31 0.35
N VAL A 276 11.66 4.62 0.41
CA VAL A 276 10.76 5.73 0.78
C VAL A 276 9.64 5.98 -0.25
N THR A 277 8.38 5.82 0.16
CA THR A 277 7.20 6.37 -0.56
C THR A 277 7.09 7.87 -0.34
N GLY A 278 8.01 8.60 -0.95
CA GLY A 278 7.93 10.05 -1.03
C GLY A 278 6.95 10.44 -2.13
N THR A 279 5.89 11.16 -1.77
CA THR A 279 5.01 11.80 -2.75
C THR A 279 5.81 12.84 -3.55
N LYS A 280 5.93 12.65 -4.87
CA LYS A 280 6.47 13.71 -5.74
C LYS A 280 5.34 14.70 -6.04
N ARG A 281 5.25 15.74 -5.20
CA ARG A 281 4.33 16.89 -5.30
C ARG A 281 2.87 16.58 -4.99
N LEU A 282 2.57 16.61 -3.71
CA LEU A 282 1.34 17.24 -3.26
C LEU A 282 1.61 18.77 -3.24
N ASP A 283 0.57 19.62 -3.25
CA ASP A 283 0.62 21.10 -3.35
C ASP A 283 1.58 21.88 -2.39
N LYS A 284 1.51 23.21 -2.31
CA LYS A 284 2.47 23.98 -1.49
C LYS A 284 2.40 23.65 0.00
N THR A 285 1.20 23.33 0.49
CA THR A 285 0.89 23.09 1.91
C THR A 285 1.35 21.73 2.40
N THR A 286 1.49 20.77 1.47
CA THR A 286 1.91 19.38 1.71
C THR A 286 3.36 19.12 1.28
N ARG A 287 4.03 20.09 0.65
CA ARG A 287 5.42 20.01 0.17
C ARG A 287 6.45 19.56 1.21
N ASP A 288 6.19 19.83 2.48
CA ASP A 288 7.10 19.48 3.59
C ASP A 288 6.77 18.11 4.22
N PHE A 289 5.70 17.43 3.78
CA PHE A 289 5.38 16.06 4.18
C PHE A 289 6.54 15.15 3.77
N ARG A 290 7.18 14.49 4.74
CA ARG A 290 8.41 13.71 4.50
C ARG A 290 8.15 12.31 3.93
N GLY A 291 6.91 12.03 3.54
CA GLY A 291 6.45 10.72 3.12
C GLY A 291 6.24 9.79 4.30
N PHE A 292 5.62 8.64 4.02
CA PHE A 292 5.49 7.58 5.00
C PHE A 292 6.85 6.91 5.23
N GLN A 293 7.16 6.59 6.48
CA GLN A 293 8.38 5.85 6.83
C GLN A 293 8.04 4.36 6.90
N ASN A 294 8.64 3.54 6.05
CA ASN A 294 8.25 2.13 5.89
C ASN A 294 8.33 1.31 7.19
N ASP A 295 9.35 1.56 8.02
CA ASP A 295 9.52 0.90 9.31
C ASP A 295 8.48 1.32 10.36
N LYS A 296 7.70 2.38 10.08
CA LYS A 296 6.59 2.85 10.90
C LYS A 296 5.22 2.42 10.40
N LEU A 297 5.12 2.02 9.12
CA LEU A 297 3.89 1.56 8.46
C LEU A 297 3.50 0.12 8.86
N GLN A 298 3.39 -0.14 10.16
CA GLN A 298 3.09 -1.44 10.72
C GLN A 298 2.23 -1.29 11.98
N LEU A 299 1.40 -2.30 12.26
CA LEU A 299 0.56 -2.35 13.45
C LEU A 299 0.76 -3.68 14.16
N SER A 300 0.98 -3.66 15.48
CA SER A 300 1.06 -4.90 16.28
C SER A 300 -0.31 -5.56 16.50
N LYS A 301 -1.40 -4.77 16.40
CA LYS A 301 -2.78 -5.21 16.59
C LYS A 301 -3.75 -4.31 15.82
N GLY A 302 -4.94 -4.83 15.55
CA GLY A 302 -6.05 -4.05 15.00
C GLY A 302 -6.70 -3.10 16.01
N ILE A 303 -7.69 -2.35 15.53
CA ILE A 303 -8.55 -1.45 16.31
C ILE A 303 -9.87 -2.12 16.69
N ASP A 304 -10.46 -1.67 17.79
CA ASP A 304 -11.79 -2.10 18.20
C ASP A 304 -12.87 -1.50 17.30
N VAL A 305 -13.86 -2.33 16.95
CA VAL A 305 -15.02 -1.89 16.15
C VAL A 305 -16.16 -1.49 17.08
N TYR A 306 -16.65 -0.25 16.96
CA TYR A 306 -17.81 0.20 17.71
C TYR A 306 -19.11 -0.18 16.98
N THR A 307 -20.00 -0.89 17.67
CA THR A 307 -21.36 -1.18 17.18
C THR A 307 -22.35 -0.19 17.80
N PRO A 308 -22.99 0.70 17.01
CA PRO A 308 -23.95 1.67 17.53
C PRO A 308 -25.19 1.02 18.14
N THR A 309 -25.84 1.73 19.05
CA THR A 309 -27.13 1.32 19.64
C THR A 309 -28.33 1.53 18.71
N TYR A 310 -28.12 2.25 17.59
CA TYR A 310 -29.14 2.66 16.61
C TYR A 310 -30.22 3.57 17.19
N ARG A 311 -29.84 4.42 18.15
CA ARG A 311 -30.77 5.35 18.80
C ARG A 311 -31.22 6.44 17.83
N ASN A 312 -32.53 6.49 17.54
CA ASN A 312 -33.17 7.43 16.61
C ASN A 312 -32.64 7.39 15.17
N ASP A 313 -31.99 6.29 14.77
CA ASP A 313 -31.33 6.14 13.48
C ASP A 313 -32.33 6.13 12.31
N GLY A 314 -32.21 7.11 11.39
CA GLY A 314 -33.16 7.38 10.29
C GLY A 314 -34.55 7.84 10.73
N GLY A 315 -34.71 8.21 12.01
CA GLY A 315 -35.99 8.67 12.56
C GLY A 315 -36.26 10.16 12.31
N ARG A 316 -37.51 10.59 12.55
CA ARG A 316 -37.93 12.01 12.50
C ARG A 316 -37.53 12.82 13.75
N GLY A 317 -36.51 12.36 14.47
CA GLY A 317 -35.98 13.05 15.66
C GLY A 317 -35.41 14.43 15.31
N ARG A 318 -35.25 15.29 16.32
CA ARG A 318 -34.59 16.58 16.12
C ARG A 318 -33.09 16.36 15.98
N VAL A 319 -32.49 16.98 14.96
CA VAL A 319 -31.04 17.09 14.83
C VAL A 319 -30.59 18.36 15.57
N ARG A 320 -29.81 18.20 16.63
CA ARG A 320 -29.13 19.31 17.33
C ARG A 320 -27.68 19.40 16.91
N ASN A 321 -27.00 18.27 16.88
CA ASN A 321 -25.58 18.20 16.56
C ASN A 321 -25.39 17.59 15.18
N VAL A 322 -24.42 18.10 14.43
CA VAL A 322 -23.93 17.47 13.21
C VAL A 322 -22.45 17.25 13.35
N ILE A 323 -22.03 16.00 13.22
CA ILE A 323 -20.62 15.62 13.09
C ILE A 323 -20.42 15.12 11.66
N TYR A 324 -19.63 15.85 10.90
CA TYR A 324 -19.37 15.59 9.49
C TYR A 324 -17.93 15.16 9.30
N LEU A 325 -17.70 13.87 9.12
CA LEU A 325 -16.38 13.29 8.94
C LEU A 325 -16.06 13.13 7.45
N ILE A 326 -14.94 13.70 7.02
CA ILE A 326 -14.45 13.67 5.64
C ILE A 326 -13.12 12.92 5.63
N CYS A 327 -13.02 11.86 4.85
CA CYS A 327 -11.80 11.08 4.69
C CYS A 327 -11.23 11.39 3.31
N ASP A 328 -10.23 12.25 3.24
CA ASP A 328 -9.68 12.77 1.98
C ASP A 328 -9.14 11.61 1.12
N GLY A 329 -9.55 11.54 -0.15
CA GLY A 329 -9.14 10.45 -1.06
C GLY A 329 -9.76 9.06 -0.79
N MET A 330 -10.71 8.93 0.16
CA MET A 330 -11.29 7.63 0.55
C MET A 330 -12.34 7.11 -0.44
N GLY A 331 -11.90 6.26 -1.36
CA GLY A 331 -12.77 5.39 -2.15
C GLY A 331 -13.23 4.12 -1.43
N LEU A 332 -14.10 3.35 -2.08
CA LEU A 332 -14.60 2.08 -1.53
C LEU A 332 -13.48 1.04 -1.34
N SER A 333 -12.47 1.03 -2.22
CA SER A 333 -11.36 0.08 -2.12
C SER A 333 -10.48 0.32 -0.89
N GLN A 334 -10.26 1.58 -0.50
CA GLN A 334 -9.53 1.98 0.70
C GLN A 334 -10.26 1.47 1.96
N ILE A 335 -11.59 1.62 1.99
CA ILE A 335 -12.44 1.09 3.08
C ILE A 335 -12.35 -0.44 3.13
N VAL A 336 -12.46 -1.10 1.99
CA VAL A 336 -12.43 -2.57 1.89
C VAL A 336 -11.08 -3.14 2.32
N ALA A 337 -9.98 -2.50 1.91
CA ALA A 337 -8.63 -2.90 2.33
C ALA A 337 -8.48 -2.84 3.85
N ALA A 338 -8.89 -1.73 4.48
CA ALA A 338 -8.85 -1.59 5.92
C ALA A 338 -9.80 -2.57 6.64
N PHE A 339 -10.99 -2.83 6.07
CA PHE A 339 -11.93 -3.80 6.61
C PHE A 339 -11.34 -5.21 6.68
N TYR A 340 -10.72 -5.69 5.60
CA TYR A 340 -10.12 -7.03 5.60
C TYR A 340 -8.91 -7.12 6.53
N ALA A 341 -8.05 -6.09 6.53
CA ALA A 341 -6.88 -6.05 7.41
C ALA A 341 -7.26 -6.08 8.90
N ASN A 342 -8.29 -5.30 9.29
CA ASN A 342 -8.74 -5.19 10.67
C ASN A 342 -9.82 -6.20 11.08
N LYS A 343 -10.46 -6.84 10.09
CA LYS A 343 -11.63 -7.73 10.24
C LYS A 343 -12.87 -7.03 10.78
N GLY A 344 -13.09 -5.79 10.34
CA GLY A 344 -14.24 -4.97 10.71
C GLY A 344 -13.91 -3.48 10.79
N LEU A 345 -14.93 -2.64 10.63
CA LEU A 345 -14.86 -1.18 10.78
C LEU A 345 -16.15 -0.65 11.42
N SER A 346 -16.04 0.41 12.22
CA SER A 346 -17.14 1.13 12.86
C SER A 346 -18.01 1.86 11.83
N THR A 347 -17.38 2.42 10.80
CA THR A 347 -18.03 3.05 9.64
C THR A 347 -19.01 2.10 8.96
N LEU A 348 -18.63 0.81 8.84
CA LEU A 348 -19.46 -0.22 8.21
C LEU A 348 -20.60 -0.73 9.12
N GLN A 349 -20.73 -0.21 10.35
CA GLN A 349 -21.90 -0.44 11.20
C GLN A 349 -23.05 0.55 10.94
N MET A 350 -22.83 1.59 10.13
CA MET A 350 -23.87 2.56 9.76
C MET A 350 -24.82 1.97 8.70
N LYS A 351 -26.13 2.12 8.90
CA LYS A 351 -27.16 1.44 8.08
C LYS A 351 -27.61 2.21 6.84
N TYR A 352 -27.47 3.53 6.84
CA TYR A 352 -27.93 4.38 5.74
C TYR A 352 -26.75 4.75 4.86
N ILE A 353 -26.75 4.22 3.65
CA ILE A 353 -25.64 4.32 2.70
C ILE A 353 -26.16 4.91 1.38
N GLY A 354 -25.41 5.86 0.84
CA GLY A 354 -25.60 6.43 -0.49
C GLY A 354 -24.28 6.47 -1.28
N LEU A 355 -24.37 6.95 -2.52
CA LEU A 355 -23.23 7.23 -3.38
C LEU A 355 -23.27 8.68 -3.86
N GLN A 356 -22.15 9.37 -3.80
CA GLN A 356 -22.03 10.74 -4.29
C GLN A 356 -21.20 10.81 -5.58
N GLN A 357 -21.63 11.69 -6.50
CA GLN A 357 -20.84 12.18 -7.62
C GLN A 357 -20.10 13.45 -7.20
N ASN A 358 -18.81 13.54 -7.53
CA ASN A 358 -17.87 14.51 -6.97
C ASN A 358 -17.17 15.37 -8.03
N ASN A 359 -17.61 15.34 -9.29
CA ASN A 359 -16.95 16.10 -10.34
C ASN A 359 -16.97 17.61 -10.05
N ALA A 360 -15.84 18.29 -10.32
CA ALA A 360 -15.72 19.73 -10.20
C ALA A 360 -16.61 20.48 -11.21
N LEU A 361 -16.68 21.80 -11.05
CA LEU A 361 -17.42 22.65 -11.98
C LEU A 361 -16.78 22.66 -13.38
N ASP A 362 -15.45 22.72 -13.44
CA ASP A 362 -14.62 22.90 -14.63
C ASP A 362 -13.84 21.64 -15.08
N ALA A 363 -13.88 20.56 -14.31
CA ALA A 363 -13.10 19.35 -14.58
C ALA A 363 -13.87 18.04 -14.34
N PHE A 364 -13.46 16.99 -15.06
CA PHE A 364 -14.02 15.65 -14.88
C PHE A 364 -13.59 15.03 -13.55
N THR A 365 -12.32 15.20 -13.16
CA THR A 365 -11.80 14.77 -11.85
C THR A 365 -11.61 16.01 -10.98
N THR A 366 -12.19 16.00 -9.78
CA THR A 366 -12.06 17.11 -8.82
C THR A 366 -10.72 17.06 -8.10
N ASP A 367 -10.23 18.21 -7.65
CA ASP A 367 -9.26 18.29 -6.56
C ASP A 367 -9.96 18.45 -5.19
N SER A 368 -9.20 18.36 -4.11
CA SER A 368 -9.70 18.52 -2.73
C SER A 368 -10.30 19.90 -2.48
N ALA A 369 -9.83 20.93 -3.18
CA ALA A 369 -10.38 22.29 -3.07
C ALA A 369 -11.82 22.35 -3.57
N ALA A 370 -12.07 21.93 -4.82
CA ALA A 370 -13.43 21.90 -5.35
C ALA A 370 -14.32 20.87 -4.64
N GLY A 371 -13.76 19.69 -4.31
CA GLY A 371 -14.45 18.61 -3.63
C GLY A 371 -14.90 19.02 -2.22
N GLY A 372 -13.95 19.43 -1.38
CA GLY A 372 -14.21 19.94 -0.03
C GLY A 372 -15.14 21.16 -0.02
N SER A 373 -14.98 22.08 -0.97
CA SER A 373 -15.87 23.24 -1.11
C SER A 373 -17.30 22.84 -1.44
N ALA A 374 -17.52 21.84 -2.30
CA ALA A 374 -18.85 21.35 -2.60
C ALA A 374 -19.53 20.69 -1.40
N LEU A 375 -18.76 19.96 -0.58
CA LEU A 375 -19.23 19.40 0.70
C LEU A 375 -19.52 20.49 1.74
N ALA A 376 -18.75 21.58 1.74
CA ALA A 376 -18.91 22.68 2.69
C ALA A 376 -20.09 23.61 2.32
N THR A 377 -20.24 23.98 1.05
CA THR A 377 -21.19 25.04 0.63
C THR A 377 -22.50 24.48 0.13
N GLY A 378 -22.47 23.29 -0.49
CA GLY A 378 -23.58 22.75 -1.27
C GLY A 378 -23.67 23.32 -2.68
N GLU A 379 -22.61 23.89 -3.22
CA GLU A 379 -22.49 24.37 -4.61
C GLU A 379 -21.29 23.73 -5.31
N ARG A 380 -21.29 23.71 -6.64
CA ARG A 380 -20.12 23.23 -7.39
C ARG A 380 -19.07 24.32 -7.50
N HIS A 381 -17.80 23.93 -7.48
CA HIS A 381 -16.65 24.83 -7.53
C HIS A 381 -15.66 24.41 -8.60
N ASP A 382 -14.94 25.36 -9.18
CA ASP A 382 -13.80 25.10 -10.06
C ASP A 382 -12.64 24.51 -9.25
N ASN A 383 -11.84 23.63 -9.85
CA ASN A 383 -10.65 23.10 -9.19
C ASN A 383 -9.77 24.26 -8.65
N ARG A 384 -9.07 23.99 -7.55
CA ARG A 384 -8.27 24.97 -6.78
C ARG A 384 -9.06 26.05 -6.05
N HIS A 385 -10.36 26.22 -6.28
CA HIS A 385 -11.16 27.24 -5.58
C HIS A 385 -11.64 26.71 -4.23
N ILE A 386 -11.47 27.51 -3.19
CA ILE A 386 -11.94 27.27 -1.83
C ILE A 386 -13.17 28.13 -1.59
N SER A 387 -14.34 27.50 -1.51
CA SER A 387 -15.63 28.12 -1.18
C SER A 387 -15.92 29.43 -1.91
N MET A 388 -15.50 29.53 -3.18
CA MET A 388 -15.72 30.69 -4.06
C MET A 388 -16.27 30.27 -5.44
N SER A 389 -17.03 31.17 -6.07
CA SER A 389 -17.39 31.06 -7.48
C SER A 389 -16.20 31.31 -8.41
N PRO A 390 -16.31 30.98 -9.72
CA PRO A 390 -15.28 31.31 -10.71
C PRO A 390 -14.94 32.80 -10.77
N GLU A 391 -15.89 33.67 -10.42
CA GLU A 391 -15.71 35.13 -10.35
C GLU A 391 -15.13 35.62 -9.01
N GLY A 392 -14.78 34.71 -8.09
CA GLY A 392 -14.23 35.04 -6.77
C GLY A 392 -15.29 35.49 -5.76
N VAL A 393 -16.56 35.12 -5.95
CA VAL A 393 -17.64 35.44 -5.00
C VAL A 393 -17.70 34.35 -3.92
N PRO A 394 -17.58 34.69 -2.62
CA PRO A 394 -17.69 33.71 -1.54
C PRO A 394 -19.06 33.03 -1.48
N TYR A 395 -19.06 31.71 -1.30
CA TYR A 395 -20.26 30.93 -0.96
C TYR A 395 -20.26 30.58 0.53
N PRO A 396 -21.36 30.84 1.27
CA PRO A 396 -21.46 30.45 2.67
C PRO A 396 -21.37 28.93 2.89
N SER A 397 -20.41 28.53 3.70
CA SER A 397 -20.18 27.14 4.12
C SER A 397 -21.19 26.67 5.17
N LEU A 398 -21.14 25.39 5.54
CA LEU A 398 -21.88 24.85 6.67
C LEU A 398 -21.47 25.53 7.97
N SER A 399 -20.18 25.81 8.18
CA SER A 399 -19.70 26.58 9.32
C SER A 399 -20.40 27.93 9.42
N ASP A 400 -20.50 28.65 8.30
CA ASP A 400 -21.21 29.93 8.26
C ASP A 400 -22.68 29.78 8.61
N PHE A 401 -23.34 28.76 8.08
CA PHE A 401 -24.74 28.48 8.32
C PHE A 401 -25.06 28.19 9.79
N PHE A 402 -24.20 27.46 10.49
CA PHE A 402 -24.34 27.14 11.92
C PHE A 402 -23.93 28.33 12.80
N HIS A 403 -22.84 29.03 12.45
CA HIS A 403 -22.41 30.24 13.14
C HIS A 403 -23.49 31.32 13.12
N ASP A 404 -24.11 31.59 11.96
CA ASP A 404 -25.18 32.59 11.81
C ASP A 404 -26.45 32.23 12.61
N ARG A 405 -26.58 30.98 13.07
CA ARG A 405 -27.63 30.51 13.98
C ARG A 405 -27.22 30.58 15.46
N GLY A 406 -26.03 31.08 15.74
CA GLY A 406 -25.46 31.15 17.09
C GLY A 406 -25.00 29.79 17.63
N LEU A 407 -24.83 28.79 16.76
CA LEU A 407 -24.36 27.46 17.16
C LEU A 407 -22.83 27.39 17.10
N PRO A 408 -22.17 26.67 18.04
CA PRO A 408 -20.74 26.46 18.02
C PRO A 408 -20.28 25.68 16.78
N VAL A 409 -19.12 26.06 16.25
CA VAL A 409 -18.53 25.45 15.05
C VAL A 409 -17.11 24.95 15.36
N GLY A 410 -16.83 23.69 15.02
CA GLY A 410 -15.49 23.11 15.07
C GLY A 410 -15.01 22.60 13.71
N VAL A 411 -13.73 22.74 13.45
CA VAL A 411 -13.02 22.15 12.29
C VAL A 411 -11.77 21.46 12.81
N VAL A 412 -11.63 20.17 12.51
CA VAL A 412 -10.52 19.31 12.96
C VAL A 412 -9.94 18.59 11.76
N THR A 413 -8.63 18.50 11.65
CA THR A 413 -7.94 17.73 10.60
C THR A 413 -6.71 17.01 11.15
N LEU A 414 -6.49 15.76 10.72
CA LEU A 414 -5.21 15.06 10.91
C LEU A 414 -4.21 15.49 9.82
N GLY A 415 -3.91 16.77 9.77
CA GLY A 415 -3.11 17.37 8.71
C GLY A 415 -2.95 18.87 8.91
N ASN A 416 -2.44 19.55 7.88
CA ASN A 416 -2.24 20.99 7.92
C ASN A 416 -3.59 21.71 7.90
N ILE A 417 -3.85 22.58 8.87
CA ILE A 417 -5.12 23.33 8.94
C ILE A 417 -5.38 24.18 7.69
N ALA A 418 -4.34 24.59 6.97
CA ALA A 418 -4.45 25.44 5.80
C ALA A 418 -4.62 24.65 4.49
N ASP A 419 -4.73 23.33 4.56
CA ASP A 419 -5.05 22.51 3.39
C ASP A 419 -6.49 22.75 2.91
N ALA A 420 -6.82 22.26 1.72
CA ALA A 420 -8.05 22.57 1.01
C ALA A 420 -9.33 22.16 1.74
N THR A 421 -9.42 20.90 2.19
CA THR A 421 -10.61 20.38 2.86
C THR A 421 -10.96 21.13 4.15
N PRO A 422 -10.05 21.41 5.10
CA PRO A 422 -10.38 22.18 6.30
C PRO A 422 -10.66 23.65 5.97
N THR A 423 -9.88 24.24 5.05
CA THR A 423 -10.10 25.65 4.65
C THR A 423 -11.42 25.87 3.94
N ALA A 424 -11.99 24.89 3.24
CA ALA A 424 -13.33 25.00 2.66
C ALA A 424 -14.42 25.35 3.69
N PHE A 425 -14.21 25.01 4.97
CA PHE A 425 -15.13 25.27 6.06
C PHE A 425 -14.90 26.60 6.79
N TYR A 426 -13.89 27.39 6.43
CA TYR A 426 -13.65 28.68 7.10
C TYR A 426 -13.02 29.78 6.26
N GLY A 427 -12.45 29.43 5.11
CA GLY A 427 -11.72 30.32 4.23
C GLY A 427 -12.41 30.45 2.87
N HIS A 428 -11.96 31.45 2.13
CA HIS A 428 -12.39 31.68 0.75
C HIS A 428 -11.17 32.09 -0.08
N SER A 429 -10.96 31.44 -1.21
CA SER A 429 -9.90 31.80 -2.16
C SER A 429 -10.22 31.22 -3.54
N VAL A 430 -9.78 31.89 -4.60
CA VAL A 430 -9.76 31.29 -5.96
C VAL A 430 -8.56 30.38 -6.19
N GLU A 431 -7.69 30.25 -5.18
CA GLU A 431 -6.43 29.51 -5.25
C GLU A 431 -6.09 28.88 -3.89
N ARG A 432 -6.18 27.55 -3.80
CA ARG A 432 -5.90 26.75 -2.59
C ARG A 432 -4.51 26.98 -2.01
N ASP A 433 -3.52 27.28 -2.85
CA ASP A 433 -2.15 27.55 -2.40
C ASP A 433 -1.97 28.93 -1.72
N ASN A 434 -3.03 29.75 -1.61
CA ASN A 434 -2.97 31.07 -0.98
C ASN A 434 -3.20 31.01 0.54
N ALA A 435 -2.38 30.23 1.25
CA ALA A 435 -2.51 29.98 2.68
C ALA A 435 -2.59 31.26 3.53
N ASP A 436 -1.87 32.32 3.15
CA ASP A 436 -1.95 33.63 3.83
C ASP A 436 -3.36 34.23 3.75
N GLU A 437 -4.05 34.14 2.61
CA GLU A 437 -5.43 34.60 2.45
C GLU A 437 -6.40 33.72 3.25
N LEU A 438 -6.28 32.39 3.12
CA LEU A 438 -7.17 31.43 3.77
C LEU A 438 -7.12 31.53 5.29
N THR A 439 -5.93 31.52 5.88
CA THR A 439 -5.76 31.62 7.34
C THR A 439 -6.16 33.00 7.89
N ARG A 440 -6.15 34.05 7.07
CA ARG A 440 -6.63 35.39 7.49
C ARG A 440 -8.14 35.38 7.77
N CYS A 441 -8.92 34.54 7.09
CA CYS A 441 -10.36 34.39 7.33
C CYS A 441 -10.69 33.96 8.77
N LEU A 442 -9.75 33.34 9.50
CA LEU A 442 -9.93 33.01 10.92
C LEU A 442 -10.16 34.25 11.80
N MET A 443 -9.70 35.42 11.35
CA MET A 443 -9.92 36.70 12.04
C MET A 443 -11.40 37.11 12.05
N ASP A 444 -12.22 36.60 11.14
CA ASP A 444 -13.67 36.87 11.11
C ASP A 444 -14.39 36.24 12.31
N GLY A 445 -13.73 35.33 13.04
CA GLY A 445 -14.25 34.79 14.29
C GLY A 445 -15.46 33.88 14.09
N ARG A 446 -15.56 33.20 12.94
CA ARG A 446 -16.72 32.35 12.59
C ARG A 446 -16.61 30.90 13.08
N ILE A 447 -15.43 30.49 13.57
CA ILE A 447 -15.20 29.18 14.21
C ILE A 447 -15.05 29.35 15.73
N ASP A 448 -15.35 28.30 16.48
CA ASP A 448 -15.11 28.19 17.93
C ASP A 448 -13.95 27.26 18.28
N LEU A 449 -13.70 26.24 17.47
CA LEU A 449 -12.56 25.34 17.60
C LEU A 449 -11.92 25.05 16.24
N LEU A 450 -10.61 25.27 16.11
CA LEU A 450 -9.80 24.77 15.00
C LEU A 450 -8.71 23.85 15.57
N CYS A 451 -8.52 22.66 15.00
CA CYS A 451 -7.49 21.72 15.42
C CYS A 451 -6.80 21.06 14.23
N GLY A 452 -5.47 21.07 14.20
CA GLY A 452 -4.65 20.44 13.17
C GLY A 452 -3.16 20.74 13.38
N SER A 453 -2.35 20.61 12.34
CA SER A 453 -0.94 21.01 12.30
C SER A 453 -0.74 22.30 11.48
N GLY A 454 0.51 22.70 11.26
CA GLY A 454 0.84 23.74 10.27
C GLY A 454 1.11 25.11 10.88
N ILE A 455 1.83 25.20 12.00
CA ILE A 455 2.12 26.51 12.62
C ILE A 455 2.85 27.48 11.69
N ARG A 456 3.56 26.97 10.68
CA ARG A 456 4.26 27.78 9.70
C ARG A 456 3.32 28.68 8.92
N GLU A 457 2.07 28.28 8.68
CA GLU A 457 1.08 29.08 7.95
C GLU A 457 0.63 30.32 8.73
N PHE A 458 0.77 30.29 10.06
CA PHE A 458 0.51 31.45 10.91
C PHE A 458 1.75 32.34 11.11
N THR A 459 2.95 31.74 11.08
CA THR A 459 4.19 32.40 11.54
C THR A 459 5.12 32.84 10.40
N ARG A 460 5.03 32.23 9.22
CA ARG A 460 5.89 32.51 8.05
C ARG A 460 5.10 33.14 6.90
N ARG A 461 4.36 34.19 7.23
CA ARG A 461 3.47 34.90 6.32
C ARG A 461 4.21 35.90 5.44
N LYS A 462 3.74 36.11 4.21
CA LYS A 462 4.29 37.09 3.26
C LYS A 462 3.55 38.42 3.29
N ASP A 463 2.34 38.45 3.84
CA ASP A 463 1.51 39.66 3.95
C ASP A 463 1.86 40.58 5.14
N GLY A 464 2.84 40.17 5.97
CA GLY A 464 3.36 40.99 7.08
C GLY A 464 2.42 41.11 8.28
N ILE A 465 1.33 40.34 8.32
CA ILE A 465 0.37 40.32 9.43
C ILE A 465 0.91 39.42 10.56
N ASP A 466 0.88 39.90 11.80
CA ASP A 466 1.08 39.06 12.99
C ASP A 466 -0.22 38.31 13.30
N LEU A 467 -0.48 37.24 12.54
CA LEU A 467 -1.75 36.52 12.63
C LEU A 467 -1.94 35.88 14.01
N VAL A 468 -0.88 35.33 14.62
CA VAL A 468 -0.96 34.74 15.96
C VAL A 468 -1.37 35.79 16.99
N GLY A 469 -0.69 36.94 17.01
CA GLY A 469 -1.00 38.02 17.94
C GLY A 469 -2.41 38.61 17.76
N GLU A 470 -2.95 38.62 16.53
CA GLU A 470 -4.34 39.01 16.28
C GLU A 470 -5.35 37.95 16.76
N LEU A 471 -5.09 36.67 16.49
CA LEU A 471 -5.99 35.58 16.86
C LEU A 471 -5.99 35.32 18.38
N GLU A 472 -4.88 35.52 19.09
CA GLU A 472 -4.79 35.40 20.56
C GLU A 472 -5.73 36.37 21.31
N LYS A 473 -6.23 37.41 20.65
CA LYS A 473 -7.22 38.33 21.22
C LYS A 473 -8.61 37.70 21.36
N GLN A 474 -8.88 36.62 20.61
CA GLN A 474 -10.20 35.99 20.50
C GLN A 474 -10.18 34.45 20.68
N TYR A 475 -9.02 33.82 20.54
CA TYR A 475 -8.81 32.38 20.73
C TYR A 475 -7.73 32.12 21.78
N ASP A 476 -7.93 31.04 22.53
CA ASP A 476 -6.88 30.42 23.34
C ASP A 476 -6.07 29.47 22.44
N PHE A 477 -4.75 29.68 22.37
CA PHE A 477 -3.86 28.89 21.52
C PHE A 477 -3.23 27.74 22.31
N VAL A 478 -3.46 26.53 21.84
CA VAL A 478 -2.85 25.31 22.41
C VAL A 478 -1.99 24.59 21.38
N ARG A 479 -1.00 23.83 21.87
CA ARG A 479 0.02 23.16 21.04
C ARG A 479 -0.07 21.64 21.07
N SER A 480 -1.13 21.12 21.68
CA SER A 480 -1.40 19.71 21.80
C SER A 480 -2.90 19.49 21.95
N VAL A 481 -3.39 18.37 21.41
CA VAL A 481 -4.78 17.91 21.59
C VAL A 481 -5.17 17.86 23.07
N ASP A 482 -4.27 17.39 23.94
CA ASP A 482 -4.51 17.28 25.38
C ASP A 482 -4.80 18.64 26.06
N GLY A 483 -4.42 19.75 25.41
CA GLY A 483 -4.66 21.10 25.91
C GLY A 483 -6.06 21.65 25.64
N ILE A 484 -6.83 21.04 24.73
CA ILE A 484 -8.11 21.58 24.25
C ILE A 484 -9.13 21.73 25.40
N ASP A 485 -9.27 20.71 26.24
CA ASP A 485 -10.26 20.69 27.34
C ASP A 485 -9.96 21.75 28.40
N ALA A 486 -8.67 22.07 28.62
CA ALA A 486 -8.25 23.04 29.63
C ALA A 486 -8.30 24.50 29.13
N ALA A 487 -8.30 24.70 27.81
CA ALA A 487 -8.33 26.01 27.18
C ALA A 487 -9.65 26.75 27.49
N LYS A 488 -9.68 28.06 27.40
CA LYS A 488 -10.88 28.86 27.71
C LYS A 488 -11.50 29.48 26.47
N GLY A 489 -12.82 29.44 26.37
CA GLY A 489 -13.54 30.07 25.26
C GLY A 489 -13.26 29.36 23.94
N LYS A 490 -13.01 30.14 22.88
CA LYS A 490 -12.68 29.59 21.57
C LYS A 490 -11.23 29.13 21.53
N VAL A 491 -10.94 28.08 20.76
CA VAL A 491 -9.63 27.41 20.77
C VAL A 491 -9.05 27.30 19.35
N ILE A 492 -7.76 27.57 19.23
CA ILE A 492 -6.95 27.13 18.09
C ILE A 492 -5.87 26.17 18.62
N CYS A 493 -5.97 24.91 18.25
CA CYS A 493 -5.01 23.87 18.58
C CYS A 493 -4.12 23.60 17.36
N ILE A 494 -2.83 23.91 17.47
CA ILE A 494 -1.83 23.57 16.44
C ILE A 494 -0.85 22.55 17.02
N ASP A 495 -1.16 21.27 16.81
CA ASP A 495 -0.37 20.11 17.23
C ASP A 495 0.39 19.53 16.04
N GLU A 496 1.71 19.74 16.00
CA GLU A 496 2.55 19.28 14.89
C GLU A 496 2.65 17.74 14.83
N ALA A 497 2.30 17.02 15.90
CA ALA A 497 2.21 15.55 15.86
C ALA A 497 1.14 15.07 14.87
N MET A 498 0.15 15.91 14.56
CA MET A 498 -0.85 15.60 13.53
C MET A 498 -0.27 15.57 12.12
N ASP A 499 0.83 16.28 11.83
CA ASP A 499 1.50 16.24 10.52
C ASP A 499 2.34 14.97 10.37
N ASP A 500 2.98 14.54 11.46
CA ASP A 500 3.84 13.35 11.50
C ASP A 500 3.07 12.03 11.73
N ALA A 501 1.77 12.10 12.07
CA ALA A 501 0.96 10.92 12.37
C ALA A 501 0.86 9.94 11.19
N ALA A 502 1.36 8.72 11.39
CA ALA A 502 1.26 7.61 10.43
C ALA A 502 1.80 6.30 11.03
N GLU A 503 1.79 6.17 12.36
CA GLU A 503 2.37 5.03 13.07
C GLU A 503 1.48 4.58 14.23
N GLU A 504 1.71 3.35 14.70
CA GLU A 504 0.89 2.77 15.78
C GLU A 504 0.79 3.66 17.02
N ALA A 505 1.87 4.39 17.37
CA ALA A 505 1.94 5.23 18.56
C ALA A 505 1.00 6.46 18.52
N ASN A 506 0.62 6.93 17.34
CA ASN A 506 -0.25 8.09 17.16
C ASN A 506 -1.54 7.77 16.38
N LEU A 507 -1.86 6.48 16.20
CA LEU A 507 -3.06 6.01 15.53
C LEU A 507 -4.36 6.61 16.10
N THR A 508 -4.41 6.91 17.41
CA THR A 508 -5.61 7.44 18.09
C THR A 508 -5.75 8.96 17.99
N LEU A 509 -4.75 9.69 17.47
CA LEU A 509 -4.66 11.15 17.62
C LEU A 509 -5.88 11.89 17.06
N LEU A 510 -6.41 11.48 15.89
CA LEU A 510 -7.62 12.07 15.32
C LEU A 510 -8.87 11.77 16.17
N ALA A 511 -8.95 10.57 16.74
CA ALA A 511 -10.05 10.19 17.63
C ALA A 511 -10.01 10.97 18.96
N ASP A 512 -8.81 11.17 19.50
CA ASP A 512 -8.59 11.98 20.69
C ASP A 512 -8.96 13.45 20.45
N ALA A 513 -8.57 14.01 19.30
CA ALA A 513 -8.96 15.35 18.87
C ALA A 513 -10.46 15.48 18.64
N THR A 514 -11.10 14.46 18.06
CA THR A 514 -12.56 14.41 17.86
C THR A 514 -13.29 14.44 19.20
N ARG A 515 -12.88 13.60 20.15
CA ARG A 515 -13.47 13.53 21.49
C ARG A 515 -13.32 14.86 22.25
N ALA A 516 -12.12 15.44 22.25
CA ALA A 516 -11.86 16.73 22.90
C ALA A 516 -12.67 17.86 22.23
N SER A 517 -12.80 17.85 20.91
CA SER A 517 -13.56 18.85 20.16
C SER A 517 -15.06 18.77 20.46
N ILE A 518 -15.62 17.56 20.53
CA ILE A 518 -17.01 17.35 20.95
C ILE A 518 -17.21 17.93 22.36
N ALA A 519 -16.35 17.56 23.32
CA ALA A 519 -16.45 18.06 24.69
C ALA A 519 -16.37 19.61 24.74
N LYS A 520 -15.45 20.20 23.97
CA LYS A 520 -15.25 21.65 23.92
C LYS A 520 -16.45 22.40 23.36
N LEU A 521 -17.00 21.94 22.23
CA LEU A 521 -18.15 22.59 21.61
C LEU A 521 -19.41 22.52 22.50
N GLN A 522 -19.52 21.48 23.34
CA GLN A 522 -20.63 21.36 24.29
C GLN A 522 -20.61 22.40 25.42
N GLU A 523 -19.47 23.04 25.71
CA GLU A 523 -19.38 24.06 26.77
C GLU A 523 -20.26 25.28 26.52
N ARG A 524 -20.54 25.61 25.24
CA ARG A 524 -21.45 26.71 24.89
C ARG A 524 -22.93 26.37 25.07
N GLY A 525 -23.26 25.10 25.33
CA GLY A 525 -24.54 24.63 25.86
C GLY A 525 -25.71 24.46 24.88
N GLY A 526 -26.66 23.60 25.29
CA GLY A 526 -28.10 23.63 24.98
C GLY A 526 -28.59 23.34 23.56
N ASP A 527 -28.08 24.05 22.56
CA ASP A 527 -28.77 24.18 21.27
C ASP A 527 -28.14 23.36 20.14
N GLY A 528 -26.98 22.75 20.40
CA GLY A 528 -26.28 21.85 19.50
C GLY A 528 -24.96 22.41 19.00
N PHE A 529 -24.33 21.79 18.00
CA PHE A 529 -23.10 22.27 17.36
C PHE A 529 -22.92 21.65 15.96
N PHE A 530 -21.99 22.22 15.19
CA PHE A 530 -21.43 21.61 13.99
C PHE A 530 -19.95 21.32 14.18
N LEU A 531 -19.53 20.11 13.83
CA LEU A 531 -18.14 19.68 13.87
C LEU A 531 -17.79 19.01 12.54
N MET A 532 -16.80 19.55 11.83
CA MET A 532 -16.14 18.86 10.72
C MET A 532 -14.86 18.19 11.23
N VAL A 533 -14.65 16.93 10.85
CA VAL A 533 -13.44 16.15 11.18
C VAL A 533 -12.86 15.55 9.92
N GLU A 534 -11.57 15.75 9.67
CA GLU A 534 -10.89 15.26 8.50
C GLU A 534 -9.80 14.23 8.82
N GLY A 535 -9.80 13.11 8.11
CA GLY A 535 -8.62 12.26 7.93
C GLY A 535 -7.95 12.56 6.59
N ALA A 536 -6.88 13.36 6.60
CA ALA A 536 -6.28 13.92 5.38
C ALA A 536 -5.36 12.94 4.62
N LYS A 537 -4.73 12.00 5.33
CA LYS A 537 -3.56 11.27 4.80
C LYS A 537 -3.88 10.01 4.00
N ILE A 538 -5.16 9.64 3.89
CA ILE A 538 -5.60 8.55 3.02
C ILE A 538 -5.31 8.93 1.55
N ASP A 539 -5.57 10.19 1.19
CA ASP A 539 -5.18 10.80 -0.07
C ASP A 539 -3.68 10.75 -0.31
N TYR A 540 -2.88 11.15 0.69
CA TYR A 540 -1.41 11.14 0.58
C TYR A 540 -0.89 9.73 0.32
N ALA A 541 -1.50 8.72 0.96
CA ALA A 541 -1.18 7.33 0.73
C ALA A 541 -1.60 6.87 -0.68
N GLY A 542 -2.73 7.35 -1.19
CA GLY A 542 -3.17 7.11 -2.56
C GLY A 542 -2.19 7.66 -3.60
N HIS A 543 -1.76 8.91 -3.46
CA HIS A 543 -0.75 9.53 -4.32
C HIS A 543 0.61 8.80 -4.25
N SER A 544 0.98 8.31 -3.06
CA SER A 544 2.19 7.52 -2.84
C SER A 544 2.08 6.05 -3.26
N ARG A 545 0.90 5.59 -3.69
CA ARG A 545 0.59 4.17 -3.97
C ARG A 545 0.94 3.24 -2.80
N CYS A 546 0.69 3.72 -1.59
CA CYS A 546 1.10 3.09 -0.34
C CYS A 546 -0.09 2.41 0.34
N LEU A 547 -0.31 1.11 0.05
CA LEU A 547 -1.40 0.34 0.67
C LEU A 547 -1.33 0.32 2.21
N PRO A 548 -0.16 0.11 2.85
CA PRO A 548 -0.05 0.18 4.31
C PRO A 548 -0.48 1.53 4.88
N GLY A 549 -0.08 2.63 4.23
CA GLY A 549 -0.49 3.98 4.60
C GLY A 549 -2.00 4.16 4.48
N SER A 550 -2.59 3.74 3.35
CA SER A 550 -4.05 3.84 3.15
C SER A 550 -4.82 3.04 4.21
N ILE A 551 -4.34 1.87 4.61
CA ILE A 551 -4.97 1.05 5.65
C ILE A 551 -4.81 1.71 7.03
N ILE A 552 -3.59 2.08 7.43
CA ILE A 552 -3.32 2.67 8.75
C ILE A 552 -4.11 3.97 8.96
N GLU A 553 -4.12 4.85 7.96
CA GLU A 553 -4.84 6.12 8.04
C GLU A 553 -6.37 5.90 8.04
N MET A 554 -6.88 4.93 7.27
CA MET A 554 -8.30 4.56 7.34
C MET A 554 -8.69 4.01 8.73
N LEU A 555 -7.81 3.25 9.39
CA LEU A 555 -8.03 2.79 10.76
C LEU A 555 -7.97 3.95 11.78
N SER A 556 -7.06 4.92 11.60
CA SER A 556 -7.04 6.14 12.42
C SER A 556 -8.35 6.92 12.29
N PHE A 557 -8.84 7.07 11.05
CA PHE A 557 -10.10 7.72 10.77
C PHE A 557 -11.32 6.96 11.34
N ASP A 558 -11.35 5.63 11.25
CA ASP A 558 -12.45 4.83 11.80
C ASP A 558 -12.55 4.92 13.33
N LEU A 559 -11.43 5.11 14.03
CA LEU A 559 -11.45 5.42 15.47
C LEU A 559 -12.15 6.77 15.76
N ALA A 560 -11.98 7.78 14.91
CA ALA A 560 -12.68 9.06 15.04
C ALA A 560 -14.18 8.91 14.74
N VAL A 561 -14.54 8.10 13.73
CA VAL A 561 -15.93 7.71 13.47
C VAL A 561 -16.54 7.02 14.70
N ALA A 562 -15.80 6.12 15.35
CA ALA A 562 -16.26 5.45 16.56
C ALA A 562 -16.57 6.46 17.70
N GLU A 563 -15.73 7.49 17.91
CA GLU A 563 -16.02 8.55 18.90
C GLU A 563 -17.27 9.36 18.55
N ALA A 564 -17.47 9.69 17.28
CA ALA A 564 -18.68 10.38 16.81
C ALA A 564 -19.95 9.54 17.04
N LEU A 565 -19.89 8.23 16.73
CA LEU A 565 -21.01 7.30 16.94
C LEU A 565 -21.33 7.11 18.43
N LYS A 566 -20.29 6.94 19.27
CA LYS A 566 -20.44 6.87 20.74
C LYS A 566 -21.17 8.10 21.26
N PHE A 567 -20.76 9.30 20.82
CA PHE A 567 -21.42 10.53 21.21
C PHE A 567 -22.87 10.60 20.74
N ALA A 568 -23.14 10.24 19.48
CA ALA A 568 -24.49 10.26 18.94
C ALA A 568 -25.47 9.37 19.73
N ASP A 569 -25.00 8.22 20.21
CA ASP A 569 -25.78 7.30 21.04
C ASP A 569 -26.13 7.85 22.44
N THR A 570 -25.30 8.74 22.99
CA THR A 570 -25.56 9.35 24.30
C THR A 570 -26.84 10.20 24.30
N ASN A 571 -27.17 10.84 23.18
CA ASN A 571 -28.26 11.82 23.09
C ASN A 571 -29.37 11.45 22.10
N GLY A 572 -29.08 10.72 21.01
CA GLY A 572 -30.04 10.43 19.94
C GLY A 572 -30.52 11.66 19.16
N GLU A 573 -29.82 12.78 19.28
CA GLU A 573 -30.09 14.08 18.64
C GLU A 573 -28.90 14.54 17.78
N THR A 574 -28.00 13.61 17.40
CA THR A 574 -26.79 13.88 16.62
C THR A 574 -26.84 13.14 15.29
N LEU A 575 -26.69 13.88 14.19
CA LEU A 575 -26.49 13.33 12.86
C LEU A 575 -24.98 13.18 12.62
N VAL A 576 -24.55 11.96 12.33
CA VAL A 576 -23.16 11.65 11.93
C VAL A 576 -23.17 11.31 10.44
N ILE A 577 -22.30 11.95 9.67
CA ILE A 577 -22.12 11.69 8.25
C ILE A 577 -20.65 11.40 8.00
N VAL A 578 -20.36 10.34 7.25
CA VAL A 578 -19.01 9.96 6.83
C VAL A 578 -18.97 9.90 5.30
N THR A 579 -18.02 10.60 4.68
CA THR A 579 -17.80 10.54 3.23
C THR A 579 -16.37 10.97 2.88
N ALA A 580 -16.11 11.16 1.59
CA ALA A 580 -14.85 11.68 1.04
C ALA A 580 -15.16 12.82 0.06
N ASP A 581 -14.13 13.55 -0.34
CA ASP A 581 -14.18 14.59 -1.37
C ASP A 581 -13.87 14.03 -2.77
N HIS A 582 -12.87 13.16 -2.91
CA HIS A 582 -12.55 12.36 -4.09
C HIS A 582 -12.01 10.95 -3.76
N GLU A 583 -11.79 10.13 -4.78
CA GLU A 583 -11.00 8.89 -4.66
C GLU A 583 -9.58 9.19 -5.14
N THR A 584 -8.58 8.58 -4.50
CA THR A 584 -7.18 8.79 -4.86
C THR A 584 -6.41 7.51 -5.14
N GLY A 585 -5.72 7.49 -6.29
CA GLY A 585 -4.80 6.44 -6.72
C GLY A 585 -5.46 5.27 -7.47
N GLY A 586 -6.80 5.19 -7.50
CA GLY A 586 -7.53 4.12 -8.16
C GLY A 586 -7.16 2.76 -7.58
N LEU A 587 -7.21 2.65 -6.25
CA LEU A 587 -6.85 1.42 -5.56
C LEU A 587 -7.77 0.27 -5.99
N VAL A 588 -7.18 -0.87 -6.33
CA VAL A 588 -7.88 -2.14 -6.58
C VAL A 588 -7.32 -3.19 -5.63
N VAL A 589 -8.18 -3.75 -4.77
CA VAL A 589 -7.84 -4.93 -3.98
C VAL A 589 -7.86 -6.14 -4.90
N VAL A 590 -6.71 -6.79 -5.08
CA VAL A 590 -6.51 -7.88 -6.05
C VAL A 590 -6.45 -9.24 -5.39
N ASP A 591 -6.10 -9.30 -4.11
CA ASP A 591 -6.03 -10.54 -3.33
C ASP A 591 -6.04 -10.28 -1.82
N GLY A 592 -6.19 -11.34 -1.02
CA GLY A 592 -6.04 -11.30 0.43
C GLY A 592 -6.36 -12.62 1.09
N ASP A 593 -6.19 -12.68 2.41
CA ASP A 593 -6.53 -13.82 3.25
C ASP A 593 -7.34 -13.32 4.45
N GLU A 594 -8.63 -13.67 4.51
CA GLU A 594 -9.53 -13.21 5.58
C GLU A 594 -9.16 -13.77 6.97
N HIS A 595 -8.50 -14.92 7.03
CA HIS A 595 -8.13 -15.55 8.30
C HIS A 595 -6.94 -14.83 8.94
N THR A 596 -5.95 -14.46 8.15
CA THR A 596 -4.76 -13.71 8.60
C THR A 596 -5.01 -12.20 8.64
N GLY A 597 -5.90 -11.69 7.78
CA GLY A 597 -6.06 -10.26 7.53
C GLY A 597 -5.05 -9.72 6.51
N ARG A 598 -4.40 -10.58 5.71
CA ARG A 598 -3.53 -10.13 4.62
C ARG A 598 -4.36 -9.48 3.53
N VAL A 599 -3.87 -8.36 2.99
CA VAL A 599 -4.48 -7.67 1.86
C VAL A 599 -3.41 -7.32 0.83
N THR A 600 -3.72 -7.56 -0.44
CA THR A 600 -2.90 -7.14 -1.58
C THR A 600 -3.70 -6.18 -2.46
N GLY A 601 -3.09 -5.04 -2.78
CA GLY A 601 -3.69 -3.96 -3.54
C GLY A 601 -2.76 -3.39 -4.59
N VAL A 602 -3.32 -2.93 -5.70
CA VAL A 602 -2.58 -2.23 -6.77
C VAL A 602 -3.24 -0.90 -7.07
N TYR A 603 -2.42 0.11 -7.33
CA TYR A 603 -2.87 1.44 -7.73
C TYR A 603 -2.71 1.61 -9.24
N VAL A 604 -3.76 2.07 -9.90
CA VAL A 604 -3.72 2.33 -11.36
C VAL A 604 -3.32 3.77 -11.70
N SER A 605 -3.29 4.64 -10.69
CA SER A 605 -2.92 6.06 -10.79
C SER A 605 -2.03 6.47 -9.60
N ASP A 606 -1.36 7.60 -9.71
CA ASP A 606 -0.79 8.37 -8.60
C ASP A 606 -1.54 9.71 -8.41
N ASP A 607 -2.76 9.80 -8.93
CA ASP A 607 -3.62 10.99 -8.92
C ASP A 607 -5.08 10.60 -8.59
N HIS A 608 -5.94 11.59 -8.39
CA HIS A 608 -7.34 11.40 -8.10
C HIS A 608 -8.07 10.65 -9.23
N THR A 609 -9.14 9.93 -8.89
CA THR A 609 -10.03 9.32 -9.88
C THR A 609 -11.48 9.77 -9.68
N PRO A 610 -12.30 9.75 -10.74
CA PRO A 610 -13.68 10.24 -10.72
C PRO A 610 -14.66 9.16 -10.22
N ALA A 611 -14.18 8.19 -9.44
CA ALA A 611 -15.04 7.16 -8.86
C ALA A 611 -16.08 7.80 -7.92
N MET A 612 -17.33 7.31 -7.99
CA MET A 612 -18.35 7.71 -7.02
C MET A 612 -17.96 7.25 -5.62
N LEU A 613 -18.23 8.08 -4.63
CA LEU A 613 -17.80 7.83 -3.26
C LEU A 613 -18.98 7.43 -2.38
N PRO A 614 -18.76 6.58 -1.35
CA PRO A 614 -19.80 6.26 -0.41
C PRO A 614 -20.12 7.44 0.53
N VAL A 615 -21.38 7.52 0.92
CA VAL A 615 -21.86 8.37 2.00
C VAL A 615 -22.51 7.47 3.03
N PHE A 616 -21.99 7.45 4.26
CA PHE A 616 -22.60 6.75 5.38
C PHE A 616 -23.25 7.78 6.30
N ALA A 617 -24.46 7.50 6.78
CA ALA A 617 -25.16 8.37 7.72
C ALA A 617 -25.73 7.58 8.90
N TYR A 618 -25.73 8.22 10.08
CA TYR A 618 -26.23 7.67 11.33
C TYR A 618 -26.95 8.73 12.16
N GLY A 619 -28.04 8.33 12.81
CA GLY A 619 -28.83 9.18 13.70
C GLY A 619 -30.08 9.78 13.02
N PRO A 620 -30.74 10.78 13.65
CA PRO A 620 -31.97 11.36 13.12
C PRO A 620 -31.77 11.98 11.73
N GLY A 621 -32.62 11.59 10.77
CA GLY A 621 -32.55 12.05 9.38
C GLY A 621 -31.52 11.34 8.49
N ALA A 622 -30.82 10.32 8.99
CA ALA A 622 -29.84 9.53 8.22
C ALA A 622 -30.45 8.86 6.97
N ASP A 623 -31.74 8.53 7.00
CA ASP A 623 -32.51 7.97 5.88
C ASP A 623 -32.52 8.87 4.63
N LYS A 624 -32.26 10.16 4.81
CA LYS A 624 -32.15 11.13 3.70
C LYS A 624 -30.85 11.04 2.92
N PHE A 625 -29.86 10.26 3.34
CA PHE A 625 -28.55 10.16 2.67
C PHE A 625 -28.41 8.89 1.83
N CYS A 626 -29.53 8.23 1.52
CA CYS A 626 -29.55 7.09 0.60
C CYS A 626 -29.67 7.51 -0.87
N GLY A 627 -29.33 6.58 -1.77
CA GLY A 627 -29.40 6.75 -3.23
C GLY A 627 -28.13 7.35 -3.83
N THR A 628 -28.21 7.75 -5.10
CA THR A 628 -27.09 8.37 -5.83
C THR A 628 -27.40 9.84 -6.11
N TYR A 629 -26.46 10.74 -5.80
CA TYR A 629 -26.66 12.19 -5.91
C TYR A 629 -25.34 12.96 -6.06
N MET A 630 -25.39 14.24 -6.42
CA MET A 630 -24.19 15.11 -6.39
C MET A 630 -23.77 15.40 -4.95
N ASN A 631 -22.47 15.48 -4.69
CA ASN A 631 -21.89 15.77 -3.37
C ASN A 631 -22.45 17.06 -2.72
N THR A 632 -22.81 18.05 -3.53
CA THR A 632 -23.51 19.29 -3.13
C THR A 632 -24.81 19.04 -2.35
N GLU A 633 -25.50 17.92 -2.62
CA GLU A 633 -26.74 17.58 -1.93
C GLU A 633 -26.52 17.24 -0.46
N ILE A 634 -25.32 16.84 -0.05
CA ILE A 634 -25.02 16.50 1.35
C ILE A 634 -25.20 17.74 2.22
N ALA A 635 -24.54 18.85 1.88
CA ALA A 635 -24.68 20.13 2.59
C ALA A 635 -26.13 20.64 2.57
N ARG A 636 -26.81 20.57 1.42
CA ARG A 636 -28.21 20.98 1.28
C ARG A 636 -29.14 20.17 2.19
N ARG A 637 -28.93 18.85 2.29
CA ARG A 637 -29.69 17.95 3.15
C ARG A 637 -29.42 18.23 4.63
N ILE A 638 -28.16 18.45 5.02
CA ILE A 638 -27.79 18.88 6.38
C ILE A 638 -28.55 20.18 6.72
N LYS A 639 -28.43 21.22 5.88
CA LYS A 639 -29.11 22.51 6.08
C LYS A 639 -30.63 22.34 6.25
N SER A 640 -31.25 21.42 5.50
CA SER A 640 -32.69 21.14 5.58
C SER A 640 -33.15 20.44 6.88
N LEU A 641 -32.22 19.81 7.60
CA LEU A 641 -32.50 19.05 8.81
C LEU A 641 -32.38 19.89 10.09
N ILE A 642 -31.66 21.01 10.01
CA ILE A 642 -31.51 21.97 11.11
C ILE A 642 -32.68 22.95 11.07
N LYS A 643 -33.47 22.95 12.16
CA LYS A 643 -34.71 23.73 12.28
C LYS A 643 -34.53 24.96 13.14
#